data_AF-A0A819S7F2-F1
#
_entry.id   AF-A0A819S7F2-F1
#
_cell.length_a   1.000
_cell.length_b   1.000
_cell.length_c   1.000
_cell.angle_alpha   90.00
_cell.angle_beta   90.00
_cell.angle_gamma   90.00
#
_symmetry.space_group_name_H-M   'P 1'
#
loop_
_entity.id
_entity.type
_entity.pdbx_description
1 polymer ?
#
loop_
_entity_poly.entity_id
_entity_poly.type
_entity_poly.pdbx_seq_one_letter_code
_entity_poly.pdbx_strand_id
1 'polypeptide(L)'
;INPHRQFSAIQIRYGGCKGVISVNPDLDNAPHQLRIRQSMKKFKCSHDILELCRISKPRPLYLNRQIIVLLSHRLIDDRTFLLLQNEHQQILSESLVYPQRAYELLSEKLSRNLFPLRTLIHDAQLNLIQEPFFHQLIITIGKFELAQMRERTRLKLPKNSARNMIGIVDEYGILEYGQVFIQYTELNDDYMNNNNESEKAIILEQKVVVTKNPCHHPGDVRVFTAVDVSRLRHLKDVIVFPQRGKRPHPNEISGSDLDGDEYAVIWHSAFIPQTSNDTPYDYDSQMPMLRIADRPINRSDIQATVLDISEQSCVGKLCSLHLANMDLYGVAHPKTLAIAGYIAEELDAPKTGQHPLTPKQIGELQTELGNERPDYFDKPYYKTYPSTHVLGQLFRSCLRFEPNWITLQTPPTTIFSSSIDPLLVHDLHTEYTSSVQELARVYRECIMDIMYVYRFSSDVDLLCRFDSSSSSQYKTPLTKQQTESTCLIADSAQVEFKQLIRRIRRLFFEDLRSCDKFNFRRCHSTCTQCNERKMAKASALYIFCYTDISHARRILSLPWLFAPLLIETRKLNIKKQTKLLSPAIVARMLEIQPYRLIGQSLQHAVQFLFDTNKSLYFHHTYSSETPTIITISLRPTLTAKRLLLKRQISLIDYLIIEVLHYYVYDSLSKTRSPITSSKPALVDSVWQHILTYFILNECSPLALLTTTTTTTNSSLLSLIKDFNFWSDEQAYITLQRFIKISAQCANHGPEPTDYAHANEYLISVLQKMATTGFLFSI
;
A
#
# COMPACT_ATOMS: atom_id res chain seq x y z
N ILE A 1 -17.30 -6.06 -14.48
CA ILE A 1 -16.10 -6.24 -15.34
C ILE A 1 -15.92 -4.92 -16.07
N ASN A 2 -14.72 -4.31 -16.05
CA ASN A 2 -14.49 -3.08 -16.81
C ASN A 2 -14.55 -3.46 -18.31
N PRO A 3 -15.51 -2.94 -19.09
CA PRO A 3 -15.69 -3.31 -20.50
C PRO A 3 -14.47 -2.94 -21.38
N HIS A 4 -13.56 -2.11 -20.89
CA HIS A 4 -12.37 -1.67 -21.62
C HIS A 4 -11.10 -2.50 -21.32
N ARG A 5 -11.14 -3.44 -20.37
CA ARG A 5 -9.97 -4.27 -20.05
C ARG A 5 -9.96 -5.52 -20.92
N GLN A 6 -9.03 -5.58 -21.87
CA GLN A 6 -8.77 -6.78 -22.66
C GLN A 6 -8.16 -7.86 -21.77
N PHE A 7 -8.78 -9.04 -21.73
CA PHE A 7 -8.26 -10.23 -21.03
C PHE A 7 -7.64 -11.18 -22.06
N SER A 8 -6.71 -12.02 -21.63
CA SER A 8 -6.04 -12.98 -22.51
C SER A 8 -6.51 -14.41 -22.29
N ALA A 9 -7.04 -14.73 -21.11
CA ALA A 9 -7.60 -16.04 -20.82
C ALA A 9 -8.80 -15.97 -19.88
N ILE A 10 -9.70 -16.94 -20.02
CA ILE A 10 -10.90 -17.12 -19.19
C ILE A 10 -11.01 -18.59 -18.78
N GLN A 11 -11.25 -18.85 -17.50
CA GLN A 11 -11.72 -20.13 -17.02
C GLN A 11 -13.24 -20.22 -17.16
N ILE A 12 -13.73 -21.28 -17.79
CA ILE A 12 -15.14 -21.41 -18.19
C ILE A 12 -15.81 -22.70 -17.70
N ARG A 13 -17.14 -22.67 -17.70
CA ARG A 13 -18.02 -23.84 -17.79
C ARG A 13 -18.97 -23.64 -18.98
N TYR A 14 -19.15 -24.68 -19.78
CA TYR A 14 -20.02 -24.62 -20.97
C TYR A 14 -20.43 -26.01 -21.44
N GLY A 15 -21.73 -26.34 -21.41
CA GLY A 15 -22.24 -27.61 -21.97
C GLY A 15 -21.54 -28.87 -21.51
N GLY A 16 -21.26 -29.00 -20.20
CA GLY A 16 -20.52 -30.15 -19.65
C GLY A 16 -19.00 -30.09 -19.87
N CYS A 17 -18.50 -28.99 -20.41
CA CYS A 17 -17.08 -28.70 -20.56
C CYS A 17 -16.56 -27.85 -19.40
N LYS A 18 -15.33 -28.14 -18.96
CA LYS A 18 -14.55 -27.39 -17.97
C LYS A 18 -13.15 -27.14 -18.54
N GLY A 19 -12.67 -25.89 -18.48
CA GLY A 19 -11.28 -25.58 -18.78
C GLY A 19 -10.99 -24.09 -18.90
N VAL A 20 -9.83 -23.77 -19.46
CA VAL A 20 -9.41 -22.41 -19.81
C VAL A 20 -9.45 -22.23 -21.32
N ILE A 21 -9.91 -21.07 -21.77
CA ILE A 21 -9.82 -20.60 -23.15
C ILE A 21 -8.95 -19.35 -23.20
N SER A 22 -8.16 -19.19 -24.26
CA SER A 22 -7.35 -18.01 -24.53
C SER A 22 -7.84 -17.28 -25.77
N VAL A 23 -7.55 -15.98 -25.84
CA VAL A 23 -7.78 -15.19 -27.05
C VAL A 23 -6.82 -15.68 -28.14
N ASN A 24 -7.34 -15.99 -29.32
CA ASN A 24 -6.54 -16.33 -30.49
C ASN A 24 -6.93 -15.40 -31.66
N PRO A 25 -6.04 -14.48 -32.08
CA PRO A 25 -6.31 -13.55 -33.18
C PRO A 25 -6.66 -14.21 -34.52
N ASP A 26 -6.30 -15.47 -34.75
CA ASP A 26 -6.60 -16.17 -36.00
C ASP A 26 -8.07 -16.63 -36.11
N LEU A 27 -8.79 -16.63 -34.99
CA LEU A 27 -10.20 -16.98 -34.94
C LEU A 27 -11.13 -15.81 -35.28
N ASP A 28 -10.59 -14.61 -35.52
CA ASP A 28 -11.35 -13.36 -35.77
C ASP A 28 -12.02 -13.30 -37.16
N ASN A 29 -11.82 -14.31 -38.00
CA ASN A 29 -12.38 -14.37 -39.36
C ASN A 29 -13.90 -14.64 -39.42
N ALA A 30 -14.57 -14.91 -38.28
CA ALA A 30 -16.03 -14.95 -38.18
C ALA A 30 -16.49 -14.50 -36.78
N PRO A 31 -17.68 -13.88 -36.63
CA PRO A 31 -18.15 -13.43 -35.32
C PRO A 31 -18.39 -14.62 -34.38
N HIS A 32 -17.80 -14.54 -33.18
CA HIS A 32 -18.06 -15.39 -32.01
C HIS A 32 -17.69 -16.88 -32.13
N GLN A 33 -16.44 -17.19 -32.47
CA GLN A 33 -15.92 -18.57 -32.41
C GLN A 33 -15.45 -18.97 -30.99
N LEU A 34 -15.83 -20.17 -30.56
CA LEU A 34 -15.32 -20.83 -29.36
C LEU A 34 -14.80 -22.22 -29.75
N ARG A 35 -13.54 -22.53 -29.43
CA ARG A 35 -12.92 -23.84 -29.70
C ARG A 35 -12.71 -24.58 -28.39
N ILE A 36 -13.20 -25.81 -28.30
CA ILE A 36 -13.14 -26.63 -27.08
C ILE A 36 -12.35 -27.90 -27.36
N ARG A 37 -11.37 -28.19 -26.51
CA ARG A 37 -10.54 -29.41 -26.58
C ARG A 37 -11.30 -30.62 -26.04
N GLN A 38 -10.96 -31.81 -26.51
CA GLN A 38 -11.62 -33.04 -26.06
C GLN A 38 -11.44 -33.27 -24.55
N SER A 39 -10.28 -32.93 -23.98
CA SER A 39 -9.99 -33.03 -22.54
C SER A 39 -10.87 -32.14 -21.67
N MET A 40 -11.48 -31.10 -22.23
CA MET A 40 -12.38 -30.20 -21.51
C MET A 40 -13.77 -30.82 -21.32
N LYS A 41 -14.19 -31.74 -22.21
CA LYS A 41 -15.52 -32.37 -22.15
C LYS A 41 -15.54 -33.40 -21.02
N LYS A 42 -16.25 -33.10 -19.93
CA LYS A 42 -16.33 -33.98 -18.76
C LYS A 42 -17.54 -34.91 -18.81
N PHE A 43 -18.66 -34.44 -19.34
CA PHE A 43 -19.87 -35.23 -19.56
C PHE A 43 -20.73 -34.59 -20.65
N LYS A 44 -21.66 -35.36 -21.23
CA LYS A 44 -22.62 -34.84 -22.21
C LYS A 44 -23.68 -33.98 -21.52
N CYS A 45 -23.88 -32.76 -21.99
CA CYS A 45 -24.88 -31.84 -21.46
C CYS A 45 -25.41 -30.94 -22.60
N SER A 46 -26.71 -30.64 -22.58
CA SER A 46 -27.36 -29.75 -23.55
C SER A 46 -27.39 -28.29 -23.12
N HIS A 47 -26.79 -27.94 -21.97
CA HIS A 47 -26.74 -26.58 -21.46
C HIS A 47 -25.87 -25.68 -22.36
N ASP A 48 -26.38 -24.53 -22.76
CA ASP A 48 -25.78 -23.68 -23.79
C ASP A 48 -25.33 -22.29 -23.28
N ILE A 49 -25.33 -22.09 -21.96
CA ILE A 49 -24.85 -20.84 -21.35
C ILE A 49 -23.35 -20.95 -21.07
N LEU A 50 -22.60 -19.94 -21.51
CA LEU A 50 -21.18 -19.78 -21.17
C LEU A 50 -21.04 -19.11 -19.80
N GLU A 51 -20.57 -19.86 -18.82
CA GLU A 51 -20.35 -19.36 -17.46
C GLU A 51 -18.88 -18.99 -17.27
N LEU A 52 -18.62 -17.77 -16.82
CA LEU A 52 -17.26 -17.26 -16.59
C LEU A 52 -16.89 -17.46 -15.11
N CYS A 53 -15.93 -18.35 -14.85
CA CYS A 53 -15.44 -18.59 -13.49
C CYS A 53 -14.37 -17.56 -13.09
N ARG A 54 -13.45 -17.26 -14.01
CA ARG A 54 -12.26 -16.47 -13.71
C ARG A 54 -11.67 -15.87 -15.00
N ILE A 55 -11.07 -14.69 -14.89
CA ILE A 55 -10.37 -14.01 -16.00
C ILE A 55 -8.89 -13.80 -15.65
N SER A 56 -8.02 -13.74 -16.65
CA SER A 56 -6.61 -13.36 -16.47
C SER A 56 -6.51 -11.91 -15.99
N LYS A 57 -5.66 -11.68 -14.99
CA LYS A 57 -5.35 -10.35 -14.42
C LYS A 57 -4.12 -10.46 -13.51
N PRO A 58 -3.46 -9.34 -13.18
CA PRO A 58 -2.37 -9.30 -12.21
C PRO A 58 -2.89 -9.77 -10.85
N ARG A 59 -2.25 -10.81 -10.31
CA ARG A 59 -2.54 -11.32 -8.97
C ARG A 59 -1.27 -11.34 -8.13
N PRO A 60 -1.27 -10.75 -6.93
CA PRO A 60 -0.13 -10.81 -6.04
C PRO A 60 0.18 -12.26 -5.69
N LEU A 61 1.47 -12.57 -5.55
CA LEU A 61 1.95 -13.86 -5.07
C LEU A 61 2.35 -13.74 -3.60
N TYR A 62 1.99 -14.76 -2.83
CA TYR A 62 2.45 -14.96 -1.47
C TYR A 62 3.12 -16.33 -1.40
N LEU A 63 4.32 -16.38 -0.82
CA LEU A 63 4.95 -17.62 -0.43
C LEU A 63 4.23 -18.19 0.78
N ASN A 64 4.16 -19.52 0.84
CA ASN A 64 3.68 -20.27 1.99
C ASN A 64 4.79 -21.19 2.51
N ARG A 65 4.52 -21.89 3.62
CA ARG A 65 5.47 -22.81 4.26
C ARG A 65 6.09 -23.81 3.28
N GLN A 66 5.28 -24.40 2.41
CA GLN A 66 5.72 -25.40 1.45
C GLN A 66 6.70 -24.82 0.43
N ILE A 67 6.33 -23.74 -0.25
CA ILE A 67 7.19 -23.11 -1.26
C ILE A 67 8.51 -22.63 -0.62
N ILE A 68 8.44 -22.05 0.59
CA ILE A 68 9.63 -21.58 1.31
C ILE A 68 10.60 -22.73 1.59
N VAL A 69 10.11 -23.85 2.12
CA VAL A 69 10.95 -25.01 2.44
C VAL A 69 11.55 -25.63 1.18
N LEU A 70 10.77 -25.75 0.11
CA LEU A 70 11.27 -26.25 -1.17
C LEU A 70 12.32 -25.31 -1.76
N LEU A 71 12.13 -23.99 -1.74
CA LEU A 71 13.14 -23.03 -2.20
C LEU A 71 14.41 -23.03 -1.34
N SER A 72 14.29 -23.16 -0.01
CA SER A 72 15.44 -23.31 0.88
C SER A 72 16.22 -24.61 0.59
N HIS A 73 15.52 -25.72 0.32
CA HIS A 73 16.14 -26.97 -0.15
C HIS A 73 16.91 -26.79 -1.47
N ARG A 74 16.43 -25.91 -2.35
CA ARG A 74 17.08 -25.53 -3.61
C ARG A 74 18.25 -24.54 -3.43
N LEU A 75 18.69 -24.32 -2.19
CA LEU A 75 19.79 -23.44 -1.79
C LEU A 75 19.51 -21.93 -1.93
N ILE A 76 18.23 -21.52 -1.88
CA ILE A 76 17.92 -20.10 -1.64
C ILE A 76 18.23 -19.78 -0.18
N ASP A 77 19.08 -18.77 0.04
CA ASP A 77 19.53 -18.37 1.37
C ASP A 77 18.35 -17.94 2.26
N ASP A 78 18.25 -18.53 3.46
CA ASP A 78 17.23 -18.23 4.47
C ASP A 78 17.11 -16.72 4.78
N ARG A 79 18.22 -15.97 4.68
CA ARG A 79 18.24 -14.50 4.85
C ARG A 79 17.33 -13.79 3.86
N THR A 80 17.14 -14.33 2.66
CA THR A 80 16.26 -13.75 1.64
C THR A 80 14.81 -13.70 2.12
N PHE A 81 14.32 -14.76 2.77
CA PHE A 81 12.97 -14.81 3.32
C PHE A 81 12.82 -13.91 4.54
N LEU A 82 13.85 -13.87 5.39
CA LEU A 82 13.88 -12.99 6.57
C LEU A 82 13.84 -11.51 6.17
N LEU A 83 14.62 -11.11 5.17
CA LEU A 83 14.58 -9.74 4.64
C LEU A 83 13.18 -9.38 4.13
N LEU A 84 12.56 -10.27 3.36
CA LEU A 84 11.20 -10.06 2.86
C LEU A 84 10.16 -9.90 3.99
N GLN A 85 10.27 -10.71 5.07
CA GLN A 85 9.40 -10.57 6.23
C GLN A 85 9.66 -9.26 6.98
N ASN A 86 10.92 -8.89 7.18
CA ASN A 86 11.31 -7.68 7.90
C ASN A 86 10.86 -6.42 7.14
N GLU A 87 10.97 -6.39 5.81
CA GLU A 87 10.43 -5.30 4.98
C GLU A 87 8.92 -5.15 5.16
N HIS A 88 8.18 -6.26 5.19
CA HIS A 88 6.73 -6.20 5.42
C HIS A 88 6.41 -5.69 6.83
N GLN A 89 7.11 -6.18 7.85
CA GLN A 89 6.97 -5.68 9.23
C GLN A 89 7.28 -4.19 9.34
N GLN A 90 8.32 -3.73 8.65
CA GLN A 90 8.68 -2.30 8.58
C GLN A 90 7.56 -1.48 7.93
N ILE A 91 6.98 -1.92 6.82
CA ILE A 91 5.83 -1.23 6.17
C ILE A 91 4.66 -1.10 7.15
N LEU A 92 4.38 -2.14 7.95
CA LEU A 92 3.33 -2.08 8.97
C LEU A 92 3.66 -1.02 10.04
N SER A 93 4.88 -0.99 10.58
CA SER A 93 5.32 0.04 11.53
C SER A 93 5.24 1.45 10.94
N GLU A 94 5.75 1.63 9.72
CA GLU A 94 5.74 2.91 9.01
C GLU A 94 4.31 3.40 8.75
N SER A 95 3.34 2.51 8.55
CA SER A 95 1.92 2.88 8.35
C SER A 95 1.28 3.56 9.56
N LEU A 96 1.85 3.42 10.76
CA LEU A 96 1.40 4.11 11.97
C LEU A 96 1.98 5.53 12.12
N VAL A 97 3.00 5.87 11.32
CA VAL A 97 3.77 7.12 11.47
C VAL A 97 3.68 7.99 10.23
N TYR A 98 3.69 7.39 9.04
CA TYR A 98 3.73 8.08 7.75
C TYR A 98 2.38 7.98 7.03
N PRO A 99 1.68 9.11 6.78
CA PRO A 99 0.36 9.11 6.14
C PRO A 99 0.32 8.41 4.77
N GLN A 100 1.39 8.52 3.99
CA GLN A 100 1.50 7.86 2.69
C GLN A 100 1.53 6.33 2.83
N ARG A 101 2.22 5.80 3.83
CA ARG A 101 2.27 4.36 4.12
C ARG A 101 0.93 3.84 4.66
N ALA A 102 0.27 4.63 5.49
CA ALA A 102 -1.10 4.35 5.92
C ALA A 102 -2.05 4.23 4.72
N TYR A 103 -1.96 5.18 3.77
CA TYR A 103 -2.74 5.15 2.54
C TYR A 103 -2.49 3.90 1.70
N GLU A 104 -1.22 3.55 1.48
CA GLU A 104 -0.82 2.37 0.71
C GLU A 104 -1.37 1.08 1.34
N LEU A 105 -1.22 0.92 2.65
CA LEU A 105 -1.73 -0.23 3.39
C LEU A 105 -3.26 -0.34 3.30
N LEU A 106 -3.97 0.75 3.58
CA LEU A 106 -5.44 0.77 3.54
C LEU A 106 -5.97 0.55 2.13
N SER A 107 -5.35 1.15 1.11
CA SER A 107 -5.76 1.01 -0.29
C SER A 107 -5.53 -0.40 -0.83
N GLU A 108 -4.51 -1.09 -0.31
CA GLU A 108 -4.27 -2.48 -0.66
C GLU A 108 -5.27 -3.44 0.01
N LYS A 109 -5.54 -3.23 1.30
CA LYS A 109 -6.24 -4.23 2.14
C LYS A 109 -7.76 -4.02 2.17
N LEU A 110 -8.23 -2.79 2.01
CA LEU A 110 -9.67 -2.49 2.00
C LEU A 110 -10.27 -2.64 0.61
N SER A 111 -11.57 -2.93 0.57
CA SER A 111 -12.31 -2.97 -0.69
C SER A 111 -12.36 -1.58 -1.32
N ARG A 112 -11.95 -1.47 -2.60
CA ARG A 112 -11.82 -0.19 -3.36
C ARG A 112 -13.02 0.77 -3.27
N ASN A 113 -14.22 0.25 -3.06
CA ASN A 113 -15.46 1.05 -3.07
C ASN A 113 -15.99 1.38 -1.68
N LEU A 114 -15.28 1.01 -0.62
CA LEU A 114 -15.76 1.18 0.75
C LEU A 114 -15.54 2.61 1.25
N PHE A 115 -14.33 3.15 1.08
CA PHE A 115 -13.98 4.52 1.45
C PHE A 115 -13.18 5.23 0.33
N PRO A 116 -13.46 6.52 0.05
CA PRO A 116 -12.71 7.30 -0.94
C PRO A 116 -11.37 7.79 -0.37
N LEU A 117 -10.46 6.86 -0.05
CA LEU A 117 -9.20 7.13 0.67
C LEU A 117 -8.34 8.23 0.02
N ARG A 118 -8.23 8.25 -1.32
CA ARG A 118 -7.48 9.27 -2.05
C ARG A 118 -8.06 10.67 -1.81
N THR A 119 -9.38 10.81 -1.93
CA THR A 119 -10.09 12.06 -1.71
C THR A 119 -10.01 12.50 -0.24
N LEU A 120 -10.04 11.56 0.70
CA LEU A 120 -9.86 11.84 2.13
C LEU A 120 -8.51 12.51 2.41
N ILE A 121 -7.44 12.00 1.79
CA ILE A 121 -6.08 12.52 2.02
C ILE A 121 -5.82 13.79 1.21
N HIS A 122 -6.06 13.78 -0.11
CA HIS A 122 -5.64 14.89 -0.97
C HIS A 122 -6.61 16.07 -0.94
N ASP A 123 -7.91 15.81 -1.08
CA ASP A 123 -8.90 16.89 -1.21
C ASP A 123 -9.37 17.38 0.16
N ALA A 124 -9.55 16.45 1.10
CA ALA A 124 -9.97 16.75 2.46
C ALA A 124 -8.79 17.02 3.41
N GLN A 125 -7.53 16.71 3.06
CA GLN A 125 -6.38 16.89 3.96
C GLN A 125 -6.62 16.23 5.33
N LEU A 126 -7.24 15.05 5.34
CA LEU A 126 -7.47 14.25 6.54
C LEU A 126 -6.24 13.41 6.85
N ASN A 127 -5.74 13.51 8.08
CA ASN A 127 -4.68 12.65 8.55
C ASN A 127 -5.28 11.32 9.06
N LEU A 128 -5.20 10.27 8.24
CA LEU A 128 -5.74 8.95 8.57
C LEU A 128 -5.13 8.31 9.83
N ILE A 129 -3.93 8.73 10.23
CA ILE A 129 -3.25 8.24 11.44
C ILE A 129 -3.84 8.89 12.69
N GLN A 130 -4.25 10.15 12.61
CA GLN A 130 -4.82 10.88 13.74
C GLN A 130 -6.33 10.64 13.88
N GLU A 131 -7.00 10.33 12.77
CA GLU A 131 -8.42 10.03 12.77
C GLU A 131 -8.68 8.67 13.46
N PRO A 132 -9.42 8.62 14.59
CA PRO A 132 -9.57 7.42 15.41
C PRO A 132 -10.06 6.16 14.67
N PHE A 133 -11.00 6.29 13.73
CA PHE A 133 -11.52 5.13 13.00
C PHE A 133 -10.50 4.55 12.01
N PHE A 134 -9.85 5.39 11.20
CA PHE A 134 -8.81 4.96 10.28
C PHE A 134 -7.56 4.46 11.02
N HIS A 135 -7.20 5.07 12.15
CA HIS A 135 -6.14 4.55 13.01
C HIS A 135 -6.44 3.13 13.49
N GLN A 136 -7.68 2.88 13.93
CA GLN A 136 -8.12 1.54 14.34
C GLN A 136 -8.09 0.55 13.17
N LEU A 137 -8.45 0.97 11.94
CA LEU A 137 -8.33 0.15 10.74
C LEU A 137 -6.87 -0.27 10.48
N ILE A 138 -5.92 0.67 10.55
CA ILE A 138 -4.49 0.41 10.34
C ILE A 138 -3.97 -0.60 11.38
N ILE A 139 -4.29 -0.38 12.65
CA ILE A 139 -3.96 -1.28 13.76
C ILE A 139 -4.49 -2.69 13.51
N THR A 140 -5.78 -2.80 13.20
CA THR A 140 -6.45 -4.10 13.01
C THR A 140 -5.85 -4.83 11.82
N ILE A 141 -5.60 -4.15 10.70
CA ILE A 141 -4.95 -4.72 9.51
C ILE A 141 -3.55 -5.24 9.83
N GLY A 142 -2.72 -4.47 10.54
CA GLY A 142 -1.39 -4.96 10.87
C GLY A 142 -1.40 -6.12 11.86
N LYS A 143 -2.36 -6.19 12.80
CA LYS A 143 -2.56 -7.38 13.66
C LYS A 143 -2.82 -8.64 12.82
N PHE A 144 -3.64 -8.52 11.78
CA PHE A 144 -3.91 -9.64 10.89
C PHE A 144 -2.72 -10.03 10.03
N GLU A 145 -2.03 -9.08 9.42
CA GLU A 145 -0.87 -9.40 8.59
C GLU A 145 0.22 -10.09 9.44
N LEU A 146 0.44 -9.66 10.69
CA LEU A 146 1.34 -10.33 11.63
C LEU A 146 0.88 -11.75 11.97
N ALA A 147 -0.40 -11.94 12.30
CA ALA A 147 -0.95 -13.26 12.57
C ALA A 147 -0.80 -14.21 11.36
N GLN A 148 -1.00 -13.71 10.14
CA GLN A 148 -0.83 -14.48 8.91
C GLN A 148 0.65 -14.83 8.66
N MET A 149 1.59 -13.94 8.99
CA MET A 149 3.03 -14.23 8.95
C MET A 149 3.41 -15.29 10.00
N ARG A 150 2.94 -15.19 11.24
CA ARG A 150 3.21 -16.15 12.31
C ARG A 150 2.61 -17.54 12.03
N GLU A 151 1.30 -17.59 11.80
CA GLU A 151 0.52 -18.84 11.76
C GLU A 151 0.61 -19.56 10.43
N ARG A 152 0.83 -18.84 9.33
CA ARG A 152 0.82 -19.41 7.97
C ARG A 152 2.10 -19.13 7.18
N THR A 153 3.03 -18.36 7.74
CA THR A 153 4.27 -17.95 7.05
C THR A 153 3.96 -17.35 5.69
N ARG A 154 2.94 -16.49 5.66
CA ARG A 154 2.41 -15.89 4.43
C ARG A 154 3.24 -14.66 4.04
N LEU A 155 4.26 -14.86 3.21
CA LEU A 155 5.19 -13.80 2.80
C LEU A 155 4.81 -13.24 1.43
N LYS A 156 4.48 -11.96 1.35
CA LYS A 156 4.11 -11.32 0.08
C LYS A 156 5.36 -11.01 -0.74
N LEU A 157 5.38 -11.36 -2.03
CA LEU A 157 6.45 -10.93 -2.92
C LEU A 157 6.18 -9.56 -3.56
N PRO A 158 7.23 -8.80 -3.94
CA PRO A 158 7.09 -7.50 -4.56
C PRO A 158 6.23 -7.56 -5.83
N LYS A 159 5.46 -6.49 -6.07
CA LYS A 159 4.46 -6.46 -7.15
C LYS A 159 5.13 -6.83 -8.48
N ASN A 160 6.15 -6.14 -8.96
CA ASN A 160 6.65 -6.36 -10.32
C ASN A 160 7.79 -7.40 -10.43
N SER A 161 7.86 -8.34 -9.48
CA SER A 161 8.84 -9.43 -9.46
C SER A 161 8.25 -10.83 -9.32
N ALA A 162 6.93 -10.95 -9.07
CA ALA A 162 6.24 -12.23 -8.98
C ALA A 162 4.71 -12.12 -9.10
N ARG A 163 4.05 -13.16 -9.61
CA ARG A 163 2.59 -13.22 -9.80
C ARG A 163 2.04 -14.63 -9.67
N ASN A 164 0.76 -14.72 -9.30
CA ASN A 164 -0.06 -15.89 -9.62
C ASN A 164 -0.65 -15.70 -11.03
N MET A 165 -0.40 -16.65 -11.94
CA MET A 165 -0.83 -16.57 -13.34
C MET A 165 -1.64 -17.80 -13.74
N ILE A 166 -2.69 -17.62 -14.56
CA ILE A 166 -3.40 -18.75 -15.17
C ILE A 166 -2.46 -19.40 -16.18
N GLY A 167 -2.34 -20.72 -16.12
CA GLY A 167 -1.60 -21.48 -17.13
C GLY A 167 -2.42 -21.67 -18.40
N ILE A 168 -1.79 -21.43 -19.54
CA ILE A 168 -2.31 -21.79 -20.87
C ILE A 168 -1.22 -22.47 -21.69
N VAL A 169 -1.60 -23.05 -22.82
CA VAL A 169 -0.68 -23.71 -23.75
C VAL A 169 -0.41 -22.81 -24.95
N ASP A 170 0.80 -22.92 -25.50
CA ASP A 170 1.16 -22.35 -26.77
C ASP A 170 0.44 -23.09 -27.92
N GLU A 171 -0.65 -22.48 -28.40
CA GLU A 171 -1.45 -22.97 -29.52
C GLU A 171 -0.68 -22.97 -30.86
N TYR A 172 0.44 -22.26 -30.97
CA TYR A 172 1.24 -22.19 -32.20
C TYR A 172 2.39 -23.19 -32.24
N GLY A 173 2.77 -23.78 -31.09
CA GLY A 173 3.88 -24.72 -30.99
C GLY A 173 5.24 -24.14 -31.31
N ILE A 174 5.48 -22.89 -30.89
CA ILE A 174 6.72 -22.16 -31.07
C ILE A 174 7.67 -22.37 -29.89
N LEU A 175 7.15 -22.44 -28.66
CA LEU A 175 7.95 -22.63 -27.47
C LEU A 175 8.56 -24.03 -27.42
N GLU A 176 9.86 -24.09 -27.16
CA GLU A 176 10.59 -25.33 -26.95
C GLU A 176 10.49 -25.81 -25.49
N TYR A 177 10.79 -27.08 -25.27
CA TYR A 177 10.81 -27.65 -23.92
C TYR A 177 11.84 -26.95 -23.02
N GLY A 178 11.41 -26.50 -21.85
CA GLY A 178 12.17 -25.67 -20.91
C GLY A 178 11.95 -24.16 -21.07
N GLN A 179 11.21 -23.74 -22.10
CA GLN A 179 10.83 -22.34 -22.32
C GLN A 179 9.40 -22.06 -21.86
N VAL A 180 9.13 -20.81 -21.50
CA VAL A 180 7.78 -20.28 -21.26
C VAL A 180 7.67 -18.90 -21.88
N PHE A 181 6.46 -18.46 -22.23
CA PHE A 181 6.21 -17.06 -22.58
C PHE A 181 5.43 -16.38 -21.46
N ILE A 182 5.90 -15.22 -21.01
CA ILE A 182 5.25 -14.41 -19.98
C ILE A 182 5.34 -12.94 -20.37
N GLN A 183 4.17 -12.32 -20.46
CA GLN A 183 4.03 -10.87 -20.52
C GLN A 183 3.06 -10.44 -19.41
N TYR A 184 3.46 -9.47 -18.59
CA TYR A 184 2.67 -9.05 -17.43
C TYR A 184 2.34 -7.56 -17.46
N THR A 185 1.24 -7.19 -16.82
CA THR A 185 0.92 -5.79 -16.56
C THR A 185 1.78 -5.25 -15.42
N GLU A 186 2.51 -4.18 -15.68
CA GLU A 186 3.25 -3.43 -14.67
C GLU A 186 2.25 -2.77 -13.69
N LEU A 187 2.43 -3.02 -12.39
CA LEU A 187 1.63 -2.39 -11.35
C LEU A 187 2.44 -1.25 -10.73
N ASN A 188 2.07 -0.01 -11.03
CA ASN A 188 2.55 1.18 -10.31
C ASN A 188 1.66 1.45 -9.09
N ASP A 189 2.08 2.30 -8.16
CA ASP A 189 1.28 2.60 -6.97
C ASP A 189 -0.07 3.26 -7.31
N ASP A 190 -0.13 3.96 -8.45
CA ASP A 190 -1.38 4.48 -9.03
C ASP A 190 -2.20 3.48 -9.88
N TYR A 191 -1.70 2.25 -10.10
CA TYR A 191 -2.45 1.22 -10.83
C TYR A 191 -3.79 0.87 -10.16
N MET A 192 -3.90 1.12 -8.84
CA MET A 192 -5.15 0.92 -8.11
C MET A 192 -6.21 2.01 -8.40
N ASN A 193 -5.80 3.16 -8.97
CA ASN A 193 -6.60 4.37 -9.10
C ASN A 193 -6.87 4.79 -10.55
N ASN A 194 -5.98 4.47 -11.51
CA ASN A 194 -6.16 4.86 -12.91
C ASN A 194 -6.89 3.77 -13.72
N ASN A 195 -8.17 4.02 -14.02
CA ASN A 195 -8.96 3.20 -14.97
C ASN A 195 -8.65 3.52 -16.45
N ASN A 196 -7.83 4.55 -16.73
CA ASN A 196 -7.76 5.20 -18.05
C ASN A 196 -6.35 5.31 -18.68
N GLU A 197 -5.28 4.91 -17.98
CA GLU A 197 -3.95 4.85 -18.61
C GLU A 197 -3.70 3.46 -19.18
N SER A 198 -3.18 3.40 -20.41
CA SER A 198 -2.82 2.15 -21.08
C SER A 198 -1.91 1.32 -20.18
N GLU A 199 -2.40 0.16 -19.76
CA GLU A 199 -1.69 -0.75 -18.87
C GLU A 199 -0.34 -1.18 -19.49
N LYS A 200 0.78 -0.58 -19.07
CA LYS A 200 2.11 -0.92 -19.57
C LYS A 200 2.37 -2.42 -19.42
N ALA A 201 2.62 -3.09 -20.55
CA ALA A 201 2.92 -4.51 -20.62
C ALA A 201 4.43 -4.70 -20.67
N ILE A 202 4.97 -5.64 -19.90
CA ILE A 202 6.39 -5.98 -19.89
C ILE A 202 6.53 -7.44 -20.27
N ILE A 203 7.37 -7.72 -21.27
CA ILE A 203 7.76 -9.06 -21.69
C ILE A 203 8.94 -9.51 -20.82
N LEU A 204 8.89 -10.74 -20.30
CA LEU A 204 9.98 -11.30 -19.50
C LEU A 204 10.94 -12.13 -20.37
N GLU A 205 12.23 -11.80 -20.29
CA GLU A 205 13.33 -12.51 -20.95
C GLU A 205 14.40 -12.91 -19.92
N GLN A 206 14.05 -13.84 -19.04
CA GLN A 206 14.94 -14.28 -17.96
C GLN A 206 14.52 -15.64 -17.39
N LYS A 207 15.33 -16.20 -16.51
CA LYS A 207 14.94 -17.38 -15.73
C LYS A 207 13.79 -17.04 -14.78
N VAL A 208 12.84 -17.95 -14.67
CA VAL A 208 11.69 -17.85 -13.77
C VAL A 208 11.51 -19.13 -12.99
N VAL A 209 11.17 -19.02 -11.71
CA VAL A 209 10.69 -20.14 -10.91
C VAL A 209 9.19 -20.25 -11.08
N VAL A 210 8.70 -21.46 -11.32
CA VAL A 210 7.30 -21.79 -11.48
C VAL A 210 6.95 -22.96 -10.57
N THR A 211 5.87 -22.81 -9.81
CA THR A 211 5.28 -23.89 -9.01
C THR A 211 3.77 -23.71 -8.91
N LYS A 212 3.06 -24.68 -8.33
CA LYS A 212 1.62 -24.64 -8.12
C LYS A 212 1.29 -25.14 -6.72
N ASN A 213 0.37 -24.47 -6.05
CA ASN A 213 -0.08 -24.89 -4.73
C ASN A 213 -1.24 -25.90 -4.82
N PRO A 214 -1.27 -26.93 -3.96
CA PRO A 214 -0.21 -27.33 -3.03
C PRO A 214 0.98 -28.00 -3.75
N CYS A 215 2.21 -27.73 -3.27
CA CYS A 215 3.45 -28.37 -3.72
C CYS A 215 4.15 -29.06 -2.54
N HIS A 216 4.61 -30.30 -2.72
CA HIS A 216 5.21 -31.10 -1.63
C HIS A 216 6.47 -31.83 -2.06
N HIS A 217 6.54 -32.27 -3.31
CA HIS A 217 7.72 -32.95 -3.82
C HIS A 217 8.79 -31.91 -4.22
N PRO A 218 10.10 -32.15 -4.01
CA PRO A 218 11.14 -31.21 -4.43
C PRO A 218 11.08 -30.85 -5.93
N GLY A 219 10.67 -31.81 -6.77
CA GLY A 219 10.44 -31.61 -8.21
C GLY A 219 9.32 -30.63 -8.60
N ASP A 220 8.47 -30.21 -7.65
CA ASP A 220 7.34 -29.31 -7.88
C ASP A 220 7.72 -27.85 -8.09
N VAL A 221 8.95 -27.47 -7.75
CA VAL A 221 9.48 -26.12 -7.96
C VAL A 221 10.47 -26.19 -9.10
N ARG A 222 10.12 -25.58 -10.23
CA ARG A 222 10.89 -25.70 -11.48
C ARG A 222 11.36 -24.35 -11.98
N VAL A 223 12.56 -24.31 -12.52
CA VAL A 223 13.12 -23.16 -13.22
C VAL A 223 12.94 -23.35 -14.72
N PHE A 224 12.35 -22.35 -15.38
CA PHE A 224 12.21 -22.26 -16.83
C PHE A 224 12.87 -20.99 -17.37
N THR A 225 13.05 -20.91 -18.68
CA THR A 225 13.51 -19.70 -19.35
C THR A 225 12.33 -18.99 -19.98
N ALA A 226 11.99 -17.79 -19.49
CA ALA A 226 11.05 -16.91 -20.16
C ALA A 226 11.70 -16.31 -21.40
N VAL A 227 11.03 -16.39 -22.55
CA VAL A 227 11.54 -15.92 -23.84
C VAL A 227 10.50 -15.05 -24.54
N ASP A 228 10.95 -14.07 -25.32
CA ASP A 228 10.06 -13.26 -26.16
C ASP A 228 9.69 -14.01 -27.44
N VAL A 229 8.38 -14.17 -27.66
CA VAL A 229 7.81 -14.72 -28.89
C VAL A 229 6.80 -13.73 -29.42
N SER A 230 7.13 -13.08 -30.53
CA SER A 230 6.29 -12.06 -31.18
C SER A 230 4.84 -12.52 -31.39
N ARG A 231 4.64 -13.79 -31.75
CA ARG A 231 3.32 -14.39 -31.98
C ARG A 231 2.47 -14.51 -30.71
N LEU A 232 3.08 -14.55 -29.54
CA LEU A 232 2.42 -14.72 -28.24
C LEU A 232 2.17 -13.40 -27.50
N ARG A 233 2.68 -12.25 -27.98
CA ARG A 233 2.59 -10.93 -27.30
C ARG A 233 1.17 -10.39 -27.07
N HIS A 234 0.15 -10.98 -27.70
CA HIS A 234 -1.26 -10.67 -27.40
C HIS A 234 -1.74 -11.28 -26.08
N LEU A 235 -0.98 -12.21 -25.50
CA LEU A 235 -1.26 -12.89 -24.24
C LEU A 235 -0.60 -12.12 -23.08
N LYS A 236 -1.37 -11.76 -22.07
CA LYS A 236 -0.97 -10.94 -20.93
C LYS A 236 -1.55 -11.48 -19.63
N ASP A 237 -0.77 -11.39 -18.56
CA ASP A 237 -1.11 -11.85 -17.21
C ASP A 237 -1.49 -13.35 -17.14
N VAL A 238 -0.79 -14.13 -17.96
CA VAL A 238 -0.86 -15.59 -18.07
C VAL A 238 0.56 -16.13 -18.23
N ILE A 239 0.75 -17.41 -17.90
CA ILE A 239 1.97 -18.15 -18.25
C ILE A 239 1.64 -19.11 -19.39
N VAL A 240 2.40 -19.05 -20.48
CA VAL A 240 2.22 -19.90 -21.65
C VAL A 240 3.26 -21.02 -21.62
N PHE A 241 2.79 -22.26 -21.58
CA PHE A 241 3.61 -23.46 -21.59
C PHE A 241 3.77 -24.04 -23.01
N PRO A 242 4.89 -24.70 -23.30
CA PRO A 242 5.11 -25.34 -24.59
C PRO A 242 4.19 -26.56 -24.73
N GLN A 243 3.74 -26.83 -25.96
CA GLN A 243 3.06 -28.10 -26.29
C GLN A 243 4.04 -29.20 -26.71
N ARG A 244 5.33 -28.87 -26.89
CA ARG A 244 6.40 -29.81 -27.27
C ARG A 244 7.25 -30.20 -26.07
N GLY A 245 7.78 -31.41 -26.08
CA GLY A 245 8.72 -31.88 -25.07
C GLY A 245 8.48 -33.31 -24.62
N LYS A 246 9.29 -33.76 -23.66
CA LYS A 246 9.25 -35.14 -23.14
C LYS A 246 8.07 -35.38 -22.20
N ARG A 247 7.63 -34.34 -21.48
CA ARG A 247 6.55 -34.37 -20.50
C ARG A 247 5.92 -32.96 -20.41
N PRO A 248 4.61 -32.80 -20.25
CA PRO A 248 4.03 -31.46 -20.10
C PRO A 248 4.54 -30.76 -18.83
N HIS A 249 5.06 -29.54 -18.94
CA HIS A 249 5.53 -28.79 -17.76
C HIS A 249 4.47 -28.60 -16.66
N PRO A 250 3.18 -28.35 -16.97
CA PRO A 250 2.10 -28.43 -15.98
C PRO A 250 2.14 -29.70 -15.14
N ASN A 251 2.25 -30.87 -15.79
CA ASN A 251 2.25 -32.15 -15.12
C ASN A 251 3.52 -32.37 -14.28
N GLU A 252 4.67 -31.79 -14.67
CA GLU A 252 5.89 -31.79 -13.86
C GLU A 252 5.78 -30.97 -12.57
N ILE A 253 4.76 -30.11 -12.46
CA ILE A 253 4.54 -29.18 -11.36
C ILE A 253 3.30 -29.64 -10.59
N SER A 254 3.48 -30.48 -9.58
CA SER A 254 2.37 -30.96 -8.72
C SER A 254 1.20 -31.60 -9.49
N GLY A 255 1.50 -32.31 -10.58
CA GLY A 255 0.50 -33.00 -11.41
C GLY A 255 -0.54 -32.06 -12.04
N SER A 256 -0.18 -30.79 -12.24
CA SER A 256 -1.11 -29.75 -12.68
C SER A 256 -1.57 -29.94 -14.13
N ASP A 257 -2.75 -29.38 -14.45
CA ASP A 257 -3.26 -29.30 -15.81
C ASP A 257 -3.53 -27.84 -16.22
N LEU A 258 -4.20 -27.64 -17.35
CA LEU A 258 -4.54 -26.33 -17.90
C LEU A 258 -6.06 -26.08 -17.91
N ASP A 259 -6.79 -26.63 -16.95
CA ASP A 259 -8.25 -26.49 -16.84
C ASP A 259 -8.71 -25.34 -15.92
N GLY A 260 -7.75 -24.62 -15.36
CA GLY A 260 -7.95 -23.48 -14.48
C GLY A 260 -6.87 -23.25 -13.43
N ASP A 261 -5.82 -24.08 -13.44
CA ASP A 261 -4.75 -24.00 -12.47
C ASP A 261 -3.99 -22.66 -12.54
N GLU A 262 -3.59 -22.19 -11.35
CA GLU A 262 -2.80 -20.99 -11.17
C GLU A 262 -1.40 -21.35 -10.70
N TYR A 263 -0.43 -20.75 -11.38
CA TYR A 263 0.99 -20.98 -11.16
C TYR A 263 1.58 -19.79 -10.44
N ALA A 264 2.32 -20.06 -9.36
CA ALA A 264 3.19 -19.11 -8.71
C ALA A 264 4.43 -18.93 -9.59
N VAL A 265 4.55 -17.77 -10.22
CA VAL A 265 5.65 -17.41 -11.12
C VAL A 265 6.50 -16.33 -10.46
N ILE A 266 7.78 -16.63 -10.21
CA ILE A 266 8.72 -15.76 -9.51
C ILE A 266 9.90 -15.46 -10.43
N TRP A 267 10.14 -14.18 -10.70
CA TRP A 267 11.29 -13.70 -11.46
C TRP A 267 12.13 -12.69 -10.67
N HIS A 268 11.95 -12.70 -9.34
CA HIS A 268 12.82 -11.97 -8.43
C HIS A 268 14.17 -12.68 -8.37
N SER A 269 15.25 -11.99 -8.72
CA SER A 269 16.60 -12.57 -8.85
C SER A 269 17.06 -13.35 -7.61
N ALA A 270 16.80 -12.84 -6.41
CA ALA A 270 17.15 -13.51 -5.15
C ALA A 270 16.44 -14.85 -4.90
N PHE A 271 15.37 -15.15 -5.65
CA PHE A 271 14.60 -16.39 -5.54
C PHE A 271 14.84 -17.36 -6.70
N ILE A 272 15.81 -17.10 -7.59
CA ILE A 272 16.15 -18.00 -8.69
C ILE A 272 17.26 -18.97 -8.24
N PRO A 273 16.97 -20.27 -8.07
CA PRO A 273 17.98 -21.26 -7.70
C PRO A 273 19.06 -21.40 -8.78
N GLN A 274 20.29 -21.63 -8.34
CA GLN A 274 21.41 -21.97 -9.25
C GLN A 274 21.54 -23.48 -9.48
N THR A 275 20.83 -24.28 -8.70
CA THR A 275 20.75 -25.74 -8.81
C THR A 275 19.92 -26.14 -10.04
N SER A 276 20.18 -27.32 -10.62
CA SER A 276 19.39 -27.92 -11.71
C SER A 276 18.07 -28.47 -11.19
N ASN A 277 16.95 -28.36 -11.93
CA ASN A 277 15.64 -28.84 -11.47
C ASN A 277 15.69 -30.28 -10.93
N ASP A 278 15.00 -30.52 -9.81
CA ASP A 278 14.81 -31.88 -9.30
C ASP A 278 13.91 -32.70 -10.24
N THR A 279 14.07 -34.03 -10.17
CA THR A 279 13.23 -34.95 -10.92
C THR A 279 11.77 -34.77 -10.46
N PRO A 280 10.83 -34.50 -11.38
CA PRO A 280 9.42 -34.39 -11.03
C PRO A 280 8.89 -35.74 -10.56
N TYR A 281 7.98 -35.72 -9.60
CA TYR A 281 7.27 -36.93 -9.17
C TYR A 281 6.47 -37.52 -10.35
N ASP A 282 6.26 -38.84 -10.34
CA ASP A 282 5.44 -39.50 -11.35
C ASP A 282 3.95 -39.33 -10.98
N TYR A 283 3.30 -38.36 -11.60
CA TYR A 283 1.88 -38.08 -11.41
C TYR A 283 1.00 -38.90 -12.36
N ASP A 284 1.62 -39.63 -13.30
CA ASP A 284 0.92 -40.37 -14.34
C ASP A 284 0.79 -41.86 -13.98
N SER A 285 1.32 -42.30 -12.83
CA SER A 285 1.16 -43.66 -12.33
C SER A 285 -0.34 -43.97 -12.16
N GLN A 286 -0.90 -44.62 -13.17
CA GLN A 286 -2.35 -44.79 -13.35
C GLN A 286 -2.96 -45.62 -12.21
N MET A 287 -3.60 -44.95 -11.26
CA MET A 287 -4.54 -45.59 -10.35
C MET A 287 -5.86 -45.81 -11.11
N PRO A 288 -6.34 -47.06 -11.29
CA PRO A 288 -7.57 -47.30 -12.04
C PRO A 288 -8.77 -46.65 -11.34
N MET A 289 -9.62 -45.97 -12.11
CA MET A 289 -10.86 -45.40 -11.55
C MET A 289 -11.75 -46.53 -11.01
N LEU A 290 -11.93 -46.60 -9.70
CA LEU A 290 -12.75 -47.64 -9.07
C LEU A 290 -14.26 -47.39 -9.23
N ARG A 291 -14.65 -46.18 -9.62
CA ARG A 291 -16.06 -45.73 -9.68
C ARG A 291 -16.52 -45.45 -11.10
N ILE A 292 -16.23 -46.34 -12.04
CA ILE A 292 -16.87 -46.32 -13.36
C ILE A 292 -18.09 -47.22 -13.29
N ALA A 293 -19.28 -46.63 -13.45
CA ALA A 293 -20.52 -47.37 -13.58
C ALA A 293 -20.97 -47.36 -15.04
N ASP A 294 -21.11 -48.54 -15.64
CA ASP A 294 -21.67 -48.71 -17.00
C ASP A 294 -23.20 -48.58 -17.03
N ARG A 295 -23.79 -47.99 -15.99
CA ARG A 295 -25.23 -47.81 -15.80
C ARG A 295 -25.54 -46.38 -15.35
N PRO A 296 -26.80 -45.91 -15.50
CA PRO A 296 -27.22 -44.65 -14.91
C PRO A 296 -26.93 -44.61 -13.40
N ILE A 297 -26.44 -43.44 -12.96
CA ILE A 297 -26.15 -43.15 -11.55
C ILE A 297 -27.45 -43.09 -10.76
N ASN A 298 -27.48 -43.75 -9.60
CA ASN A 298 -28.63 -43.79 -8.70
C ASN A 298 -28.31 -43.11 -7.35
N ARG A 299 -29.30 -43.02 -6.47
CA ARG A 299 -29.12 -42.37 -5.15
C ARG A 299 -28.11 -43.10 -4.25
N SER A 300 -28.00 -44.42 -4.34
CA SER A 300 -27.02 -45.17 -3.53
C SER A 300 -25.58 -44.87 -3.94
N ASP A 301 -25.32 -44.63 -5.23
CA ASP A 301 -23.98 -44.22 -5.70
C ASP A 301 -23.58 -42.85 -5.14
N ILE A 302 -24.54 -41.91 -5.11
CA ILE A 302 -24.35 -40.58 -4.53
C ILE A 302 -24.07 -40.71 -3.03
N GLN A 303 -24.89 -41.49 -2.32
CA GLN A 303 -24.71 -41.71 -0.88
C GLN A 303 -23.34 -42.32 -0.57
N ALA A 304 -22.93 -43.35 -1.29
CA ALA A 304 -21.62 -43.99 -1.11
C ALA A 304 -20.47 -43.00 -1.36
N THR A 305 -20.57 -42.19 -2.42
CA THR A 305 -19.55 -41.17 -2.75
C THR A 305 -19.47 -40.09 -1.68
N VAL A 306 -20.60 -39.60 -1.17
CA VAL A 306 -20.63 -38.59 -0.11
C VAL A 306 -20.07 -39.14 1.20
N LEU A 307 -20.42 -40.36 1.58
CA LEU A 307 -19.89 -41.01 2.78
C LEU A 307 -18.37 -41.16 2.70
N ASP A 308 -17.87 -41.67 1.58
CA ASP A 308 -16.44 -41.83 1.35
C ASP A 308 -15.66 -40.50 1.42
N ILE A 309 -16.14 -39.46 0.71
CA ILE A 309 -15.52 -38.12 0.79
C ILE A 309 -15.55 -37.57 2.22
N SER A 310 -16.61 -37.86 2.99
CA SER A 310 -16.77 -37.38 4.36
C SER A 310 -15.87 -38.11 5.36
N GLU A 311 -15.68 -39.42 5.17
CA GLU A 311 -14.90 -40.27 6.06
C GLU A 311 -13.38 -40.05 5.92
N GLN A 312 -12.93 -39.53 4.77
CA GLN A 312 -11.50 -39.51 4.41
C GLN A 312 -10.87 -38.10 4.38
N SER A 313 -11.17 -37.25 5.37
CA SER A 313 -10.49 -35.94 5.57
C SER A 313 -9.07 -36.11 6.15
N CYS A 314 -8.14 -36.68 5.35
CA CYS A 314 -6.77 -36.97 5.79
C CYS A 314 -5.67 -36.07 5.21
N VAL A 315 -5.92 -35.35 4.10
CA VAL A 315 -4.96 -34.42 3.45
C VAL A 315 -4.29 -33.48 4.47
N GLY A 316 -5.07 -32.82 5.34
CA GLY A 316 -4.53 -31.91 6.35
C GLY A 316 -3.59 -32.59 7.37
N LYS A 317 -3.86 -33.86 7.71
CA LYS A 317 -2.99 -34.65 8.60
C LYS A 317 -1.69 -35.01 7.89
N LEU A 318 -1.78 -35.46 6.64
CA LEU A 318 -0.61 -35.79 5.82
C LEU A 318 0.27 -34.55 5.57
N CYS A 319 -0.32 -33.40 5.24
CA CYS A 319 0.43 -32.14 5.09
C CYS A 319 1.16 -31.73 6.37
N SER A 320 0.54 -31.96 7.55
CA SER A 320 1.16 -31.66 8.84
C SER A 320 2.31 -32.63 9.15
N LEU A 321 2.14 -33.93 8.85
CA LEU A 321 3.20 -34.94 8.95
C LEU A 321 4.36 -34.62 8.02
N HIS A 322 4.06 -34.26 6.77
CA HIS A 322 5.05 -33.88 5.76
C HIS A 322 5.89 -32.69 6.25
N LEU A 323 5.25 -31.65 6.76
CA LEU A 323 5.95 -30.46 7.27
C LEU A 323 6.88 -30.78 8.45
N ALA A 324 6.43 -31.62 9.38
CA ALA A 324 7.27 -32.05 10.50
C ALA A 324 8.43 -32.96 10.06
N ASN A 325 8.21 -33.85 9.09
CA ASN A 325 9.27 -34.69 8.52
C ASN A 325 10.29 -33.88 7.71
N MET A 326 9.86 -32.83 7.00
CA MET A 326 10.76 -31.91 6.31
C MET A 326 11.70 -31.21 7.29
N ASP A 327 11.21 -30.80 8.46
CA ASP A 327 12.04 -30.16 9.49
C ASP A 327 13.01 -31.16 10.14
N LEU A 328 12.53 -32.36 10.46
CA LEU A 328 13.32 -33.35 11.19
C LEU A 328 14.36 -34.08 10.32
N TYR A 329 13.99 -34.44 9.10
CA TYR A 329 14.80 -35.30 8.22
C TYR A 329 15.25 -34.62 6.93
N GLY A 330 14.63 -33.51 6.57
CA GLY A 330 14.86 -32.82 5.29
C GLY A 330 13.88 -33.24 4.18
N VAL A 331 13.84 -32.41 3.12
CA VAL A 331 12.92 -32.55 1.98
C VAL A 331 13.18 -33.81 1.15
N ALA A 332 14.45 -34.13 0.89
CA ALA A 332 14.83 -35.27 0.04
C ALA A 332 14.88 -36.62 0.79
N HIS A 333 14.53 -36.64 2.08
CA HIS A 333 14.57 -37.89 2.85
C HIS A 333 13.47 -38.86 2.37
N PRO A 334 13.74 -40.18 2.26
CA PRO A 334 12.78 -41.15 1.71
C PRO A 334 11.40 -41.13 2.38
N LYS A 335 11.35 -40.96 3.71
CA LYS A 335 10.07 -40.83 4.44
C LYS A 335 9.29 -39.59 4.04
N THR A 336 9.97 -38.45 3.87
CA THR A 336 9.37 -37.19 3.45
C THR A 336 8.83 -37.31 2.03
N LEU A 337 9.61 -37.89 1.12
CA LEU A 337 9.20 -38.15 -0.27
C LEU A 337 8.00 -39.08 -0.36
N ALA A 338 7.96 -40.15 0.44
CA ALA A 338 6.82 -41.05 0.51
C ALA A 338 5.55 -40.32 0.94
N ILE A 339 5.62 -39.47 1.97
CA ILE A 339 4.47 -38.67 2.41
C ILE A 339 4.04 -37.67 1.32
N ALA A 340 4.98 -37.05 0.60
CA ALA A 340 4.65 -36.18 -0.53
C ALA A 340 3.87 -36.92 -1.63
N GLY A 341 4.27 -38.16 -1.95
CA GLY A 341 3.56 -39.05 -2.87
C GLY A 341 2.15 -39.38 -2.38
N TYR A 342 2.00 -39.77 -1.11
CA TYR A 342 0.68 -40.01 -0.53
C TYR A 342 -0.24 -38.78 -0.58
N ILE A 343 0.30 -37.56 -0.41
CA ILE A 343 -0.54 -36.36 -0.55
C ILE A 343 -0.97 -36.17 -2.01
N ALA A 344 -0.09 -36.40 -2.98
CA ALA A 344 -0.42 -36.29 -4.39
C ALA A 344 -1.56 -37.25 -4.79
N GLU A 345 -1.45 -38.52 -4.39
CA GLU A 345 -2.47 -39.54 -4.64
C GLU A 345 -3.79 -39.22 -3.95
N GLU A 346 -3.76 -38.78 -2.68
CA GLU A 346 -4.96 -38.42 -1.91
C GLU A 346 -5.71 -37.22 -2.51
N LEU A 347 -5.02 -36.27 -3.15
CA LEU A 347 -5.66 -35.13 -3.79
C LEU A 347 -6.52 -35.53 -5.01
N ASP A 348 -6.19 -36.65 -5.66
CA ASP A 348 -6.96 -37.21 -6.77
C ASP A 348 -7.95 -38.31 -6.33
N ALA A 349 -7.90 -38.76 -5.08
CA ALA A 349 -8.84 -39.73 -4.51
C ALA A 349 -10.32 -39.38 -4.72
N PRO A 350 -10.78 -38.10 -4.62
CA PRO A 350 -12.18 -37.77 -4.93
C PRO A 350 -12.61 -38.06 -6.38
N LYS A 351 -11.66 -38.14 -7.31
CA LYS A 351 -11.90 -38.48 -8.72
C LYS A 351 -11.78 -39.98 -8.97
N THR A 352 -10.77 -40.61 -8.38
CA THR A 352 -10.42 -42.03 -8.65
C THR A 352 -11.17 -43.01 -7.74
N GLY A 353 -11.58 -42.56 -6.55
CA GLY A 353 -12.08 -43.39 -5.45
C GLY A 353 -10.98 -44.20 -4.75
N GLN A 354 -9.71 -43.93 -5.02
CA GLN A 354 -8.56 -44.64 -4.44
C GLN A 354 -7.81 -43.75 -3.46
N HIS A 355 -7.64 -44.24 -2.24
CA HIS A 355 -6.86 -43.56 -1.20
C HIS A 355 -5.55 -44.33 -0.96
N PRO A 356 -4.39 -43.65 -0.89
CA PRO A 356 -3.09 -44.29 -0.71
C PRO A 356 -2.92 -44.96 0.64
N LEU A 357 -3.58 -44.44 1.68
CA LEU A 357 -3.42 -44.89 3.05
C LEU A 357 -4.77 -45.00 3.78
N THR A 358 -4.90 -46.04 4.59
CA THR A 358 -6.00 -46.17 5.54
C THR A 358 -5.81 -45.25 6.76
N PRO A 359 -6.89 -44.91 7.50
CA PRO A 359 -6.79 -44.13 8.74
C PRO A 359 -5.83 -44.74 9.78
N LYS A 360 -5.73 -46.08 9.82
CA LYS A 360 -4.80 -46.81 10.70
C LYS A 360 -3.35 -46.53 10.32
N GLN A 361 -3.00 -46.63 9.04
CA GLN A 361 -1.64 -46.35 8.56
C GLN A 361 -1.24 -44.89 8.79
N ILE A 362 -2.17 -43.94 8.65
CA ILE A 362 -1.91 -42.54 8.99
C ILE A 362 -1.63 -42.37 10.50
N GLY A 363 -2.35 -43.11 11.35
CA GLY A 363 -2.10 -43.15 12.79
C GLY A 363 -0.75 -43.78 13.15
N GLU A 364 -0.30 -44.79 12.41
CA GLU A 364 1.03 -45.39 12.55
C GLU A 364 2.12 -44.36 12.21
N LEU A 365 2.00 -43.62 11.10
CA LEU A 365 2.93 -42.54 10.75
C LEU A 365 3.01 -41.43 11.82
N GLN A 366 1.87 -41.11 12.46
CA GLN A 366 1.84 -40.15 13.58
C GLN A 366 2.55 -40.67 14.82
N THR A 367 2.38 -41.96 15.10
CA THR A 367 2.99 -42.62 16.26
C THR A 367 4.51 -42.73 16.07
N GLU A 368 4.95 -43.08 14.86
CA GLU A 368 6.37 -43.17 14.49
C GLU A 368 7.09 -41.81 14.62
N LEU A 369 6.44 -40.72 14.20
CA LEU A 369 7.02 -39.37 14.33
C LEU A 369 7.07 -38.88 15.79
N GLY A 370 6.27 -39.45 16.69
CA GLY A 370 6.17 -39.03 18.09
C GLY A 370 5.43 -37.70 18.28
N ASN A 371 5.50 -37.15 19.50
CA ASN A 371 4.77 -35.93 19.90
C ASN A 371 5.60 -34.63 19.81
N GLU A 372 6.86 -34.70 19.39
CA GLU A 372 7.72 -33.53 19.26
C GLU A 372 7.48 -32.80 17.93
N ARG A 373 7.35 -31.47 17.95
CA ARG A 373 7.16 -30.65 16.74
C ARG A 373 8.05 -29.42 16.73
N PRO A 374 8.39 -28.87 15.56
CA PRO A 374 8.98 -27.56 15.45
C PRO A 374 8.14 -26.48 16.13
N ASP A 375 8.79 -25.48 16.72
CA ASP A 375 8.17 -24.35 17.41
C ASP A 375 7.11 -23.61 16.59
N TYR A 376 7.29 -23.47 15.28
CA TYR A 376 6.31 -22.83 14.39
C TYR A 376 4.99 -23.61 14.18
N PHE A 377 4.85 -24.82 14.71
CA PHE A 377 3.55 -25.49 14.79
C PHE A 377 2.62 -24.77 15.78
N ASP A 378 3.17 -24.19 16.84
CA ASP A 378 2.47 -23.33 17.82
C ASP A 378 1.14 -23.93 18.31
N LYS A 379 1.21 -25.17 18.84
CA LYS A 379 0.06 -25.87 19.45
C LYS A 379 0.41 -26.38 20.84
N PRO A 380 -0.48 -26.18 21.84
CA PRO A 380 -0.19 -26.49 23.23
C PRO A 380 -0.09 -28.00 23.53
N TYR A 381 -0.62 -28.86 22.66
CA TYR A 381 -0.60 -30.31 22.85
C TYR A 381 0.66 -30.99 22.29
N TYR A 382 1.50 -30.27 21.53
CA TYR A 382 2.80 -30.77 21.09
C TYR A 382 3.90 -30.33 22.05
N LYS A 383 4.89 -31.20 22.27
CA LYS A 383 6.16 -30.78 22.85
C LYS A 383 6.96 -30.09 21.74
N THR A 384 7.30 -28.81 21.89
CA THR A 384 7.96 -28.06 20.83
C THR A 384 9.47 -27.98 21.00
N TYR A 385 10.21 -27.93 19.88
CA TYR A 385 11.64 -27.65 19.83
C TYR A 385 11.94 -26.46 18.90
N PRO A 386 12.99 -25.66 19.16
CA PRO A 386 13.33 -24.53 18.30
C PRO A 386 13.93 -25.05 16.97
N SER A 387 13.17 -24.98 15.87
CA SER A 387 13.67 -25.39 14.56
C SER A 387 14.79 -24.47 14.08
N THR A 388 15.89 -25.04 13.60
CA THR A 388 17.03 -24.28 13.05
C THR A 388 16.77 -23.80 11.61
N HIS A 389 15.74 -24.32 10.95
CA HIS A 389 15.38 -24.01 9.57
C HIS A 389 14.63 -22.67 9.44
N VAL A 390 14.54 -22.18 8.19
CA VAL A 390 13.91 -20.91 7.82
C VAL A 390 12.53 -20.66 8.45
N LEU A 391 11.67 -21.68 8.54
CA LEU A 391 10.34 -21.52 9.13
C LEU A 391 10.38 -21.21 10.63
N GLY A 392 11.27 -21.87 11.38
CA GLY A 392 11.52 -21.56 12.79
C GLY A 392 12.11 -20.15 12.97
N GLN A 393 13.05 -19.77 12.10
CA GLN A 393 13.65 -18.43 12.13
C GLN A 393 12.59 -17.32 11.88
N LEU A 394 11.73 -17.50 10.87
CA LEU A 394 10.63 -16.57 10.53
C LEU A 394 9.61 -16.46 11.65
N PHE A 395 9.20 -17.61 12.23
CA PHE A 395 8.26 -17.67 13.34
C PHE A 395 8.80 -16.93 14.57
N ARG A 396 10.02 -17.22 15.00
CA ARG A 396 10.65 -16.52 16.14
C ARG A 396 10.88 -15.03 15.85
N SER A 397 11.09 -14.65 14.59
CA SER A 397 11.15 -13.23 14.20
C SER A 397 9.80 -12.53 14.40
N CYS A 398 8.68 -13.18 14.05
CA CYS A 398 7.33 -12.66 14.36
C CYS A 398 7.12 -12.50 15.87
N LEU A 399 7.50 -13.50 16.68
CA LEU A 399 7.36 -13.45 18.14
C LEU A 399 8.13 -12.29 18.79
N ARG A 400 9.26 -11.87 18.21
CA ARG A 400 10.01 -10.69 18.69
C ARG A 400 9.32 -9.36 18.34
N PHE A 401 8.59 -9.33 17.22
CA PHE A 401 7.95 -8.12 16.71
C PHE A 401 6.57 -7.87 17.31
N GLU A 402 5.76 -8.93 17.47
CA GLU A 402 4.35 -8.85 17.92
C GLU A 402 4.13 -8.09 19.24
N PRO A 403 4.94 -8.28 20.30
CA PRO A 403 4.74 -7.55 21.55
C PRO A 403 4.82 -6.04 21.37
N ASN A 404 5.71 -5.55 20.51
CA ASN A 404 5.84 -4.12 20.21
C ASN A 404 4.60 -3.59 19.48
N TRP A 405 4.06 -4.36 18.53
CA TRP A 405 2.81 -4.02 17.86
C TRP A 405 1.63 -3.96 18.84
N ILE A 406 1.54 -4.90 19.79
CA ILE A 406 0.47 -4.95 20.79
C ILE A 406 0.60 -3.82 21.83
N THR A 407 1.80 -3.57 22.35
CA THR A 407 2.06 -2.54 23.37
C THR A 407 1.93 -1.11 22.85
N LEU A 408 2.27 -0.87 21.58
CA LEU A 408 2.04 0.43 20.92
C LEU A 408 0.55 0.75 20.71
N GLN A 409 -0.35 -0.23 20.87
CA GLN A 409 -1.71 -0.22 20.29
C GLN A 409 -2.85 -0.57 21.25
N THR A 410 -2.63 -0.41 22.55
CA THR A 410 -3.74 -0.18 23.47
C THR A 410 -3.95 1.33 23.70
N PRO A 411 -4.55 2.10 22.77
CA PRO A 411 -5.41 3.18 23.19
C PRO A 411 -6.78 2.60 23.57
N PRO A 412 -7.37 3.08 24.67
CA PRO A 412 -8.63 2.58 25.17
C PRO A 412 -9.74 3.09 24.26
N THR A 413 -10.28 2.23 23.40
CA THR A 413 -11.59 2.47 22.75
C THR A 413 -12.74 2.69 23.76
N THR A 414 -12.44 2.63 25.06
CA THR A 414 -13.38 2.77 26.17
C THR A 414 -13.13 3.97 27.10
N ILE A 415 -12.02 4.73 27.02
CA ILE A 415 -11.65 5.67 28.12
C ILE A 415 -11.31 7.13 27.70
N PHE A 416 -10.78 7.41 26.50
CA PHE A 416 -10.48 8.81 26.13
C PHE A 416 -11.55 9.45 25.24
N SER A 417 -11.90 10.71 25.53
CA SER A 417 -12.72 11.54 24.64
C SER A 417 -11.98 11.75 23.33
N SER A 418 -12.44 11.11 22.26
CA SER A 418 -12.01 11.44 20.90
C SER A 418 -12.31 12.92 20.65
N SER A 419 -11.29 13.72 20.33
CA SER A 419 -11.51 15.12 19.94
C SER A 419 -12.28 15.17 18.63
N ILE A 420 -13.40 15.88 18.62
CA ILE A 420 -14.14 16.17 17.40
C ILE A 420 -13.26 17.01 16.50
N ASP A 421 -13.11 16.60 15.24
CA ASP A 421 -12.44 17.43 14.26
C ASP A 421 -13.34 18.62 13.90
N PRO A 422 -12.93 19.87 14.23
CA PRO A 422 -13.78 21.05 14.03
C PRO A 422 -14.07 21.31 12.55
N LEU A 423 -13.20 20.86 11.64
CA LEU A 423 -13.45 21.01 10.20
C LEU A 423 -14.52 20.04 9.71
N LEU A 424 -14.87 18.99 10.45
CA LEU A 424 -15.99 18.09 10.12
C LEU A 424 -17.33 18.56 10.71
N VAL A 425 -17.35 19.65 11.46
CA VAL A 425 -18.55 20.21 12.09
C VAL A 425 -19.27 21.18 11.14
N HIS A 426 -20.53 20.92 10.86
CA HIS A 426 -21.39 21.79 10.04
C HIS A 426 -22.25 22.69 10.95
N ASP A 427 -22.49 23.94 10.55
CA ASP A 427 -23.21 24.92 11.39
C ASP A 427 -24.63 24.44 11.78
N LEU A 428 -25.33 23.80 10.83
CA LEU A 428 -26.69 23.25 11.00
C LEU A 428 -26.76 21.82 11.56
N HIS A 429 -25.67 21.26 12.11
CA HIS A 429 -25.67 19.85 12.55
C HIS A 429 -26.71 19.56 13.66
N THR A 430 -26.98 20.53 14.53
CA THR A 430 -27.89 20.37 15.68
C THR A 430 -29.32 20.04 15.27
N GLU A 431 -29.76 20.49 14.09
CA GLU A 431 -31.10 20.24 13.53
C GLU A 431 -31.41 18.75 13.31
N TYR A 432 -30.38 17.90 13.18
CA TYR A 432 -30.53 16.49 12.81
C TYR A 432 -30.33 15.51 13.97
N THR A 433 -30.14 16.01 15.20
CA THR A 433 -29.77 15.20 16.38
C THR A 433 -30.69 13.99 16.58
N SER A 434 -32.01 14.17 16.59
CA SER A 434 -32.96 13.07 16.79
C SER A 434 -32.96 12.06 15.63
N SER A 435 -32.83 12.54 14.40
CA SER A 435 -32.78 11.68 13.20
C SER A 435 -31.52 10.83 13.17
N VAL A 436 -30.36 11.38 13.56
CA VAL A 436 -29.09 10.63 13.59
C VAL A 436 -29.02 9.64 14.76
N GLN A 437 -29.65 9.95 15.90
CA GLN A 437 -29.79 9.03 17.03
C GLN A 437 -30.52 7.75 16.62
N GLU A 438 -31.67 7.88 15.96
CA GLU A 438 -32.44 6.73 15.49
C GLU A 438 -31.69 5.93 14.42
N LEU A 439 -31.06 6.63 13.46
CA LEU A 439 -30.23 5.96 12.44
C LEU A 439 -29.07 5.18 13.06
N ALA A 440 -28.40 5.75 14.07
CA ALA A 440 -27.30 5.11 14.78
C ALA A 440 -27.78 3.91 15.60
N ARG A 441 -28.95 4.00 16.24
CA ARG A 441 -29.58 2.87 16.95
C ARG A 441 -29.84 1.70 16.01
N VAL A 442 -30.51 1.95 14.87
CA VAL A 442 -30.82 0.91 13.87
C VAL A 442 -29.54 0.26 13.32
N TYR A 443 -28.52 1.07 12.98
CA TYR A 443 -27.24 0.52 12.52
C TYR A 443 -26.56 -0.34 13.59
N ARG A 444 -26.52 0.15 14.82
CA ARG A 444 -25.90 -0.54 15.95
C ARG A 444 -26.53 -1.90 16.22
N GLU A 445 -27.86 -1.98 16.29
CA GLU A 445 -28.57 -3.24 16.49
C GLU A 445 -28.22 -4.23 15.37
N CYS A 446 -28.37 -3.82 14.10
CA CYS A 446 -28.14 -4.70 12.97
C CYS A 446 -26.66 -5.14 12.83
N ILE A 447 -25.69 -4.24 13.06
CA ILE A 447 -24.27 -4.61 12.94
C ILE A 447 -23.83 -5.51 14.08
N MET A 448 -24.37 -5.31 15.29
CA MET A 448 -24.11 -6.19 16.43
C MET A 448 -24.68 -7.59 16.17
N ASP A 449 -25.85 -7.73 15.55
CA ASP A 449 -26.41 -9.02 15.14
C ASP A 449 -25.51 -9.74 14.14
N ILE A 450 -25.05 -9.04 13.09
CA ILE A 450 -24.10 -9.59 12.11
C ILE A 450 -22.82 -10.02 12.83
N MET A 451 -22.25 -9.16 13.67
CA MET A 451 -21.03 -9.47 14.41
C MET A 451 -21.21 -10.68 15.34
N TYR A 452 -22.36 -10.80 16.00
CA TYR A 452 -22.66 -11.92 16.89
C TYR A 452 -22.81 -13.24 16.12
N VAL A 453 -23.63 -13.25 15.05
CA VAL A 453 -23.88 -14.44 14.21
C VAL A 453 -22.59 -14.95 13.58
N TYR A 454 -21.78 -14.03 13.05
CA TYR A 454 -20.54 -14.36 12.34
C TYR A 454 -19.28 -14.31 13.23
N ARG A 455 -19.45 -14.11 14.54
CA ARG A 455 -18.41 -14.11 15.58
C ARG A 455 -17.28 -13.08 15.40
N PHE A 456 -17.58 -11.93 14.80
CA PHE A 456 -16.61 -10.84 14.70
C PHE A 456 -16.50 -10.08 16.02
N SER A 457 -15.25 -9.86 16.44
CA SER A 457 -14.98 -9.14 17.67
C SER A 457 -15.10 -7.64 17.54
N SER A 458 -15.15 -7.04 16.34
CA SER A 458 -15.36 -5.59 16.11
C SER A 458 -16.01 -5.27 14.76
N ASP A 459 -16.55 -4.06 14.61
CA ASP A 459 -17.04 -3.57 13.31
C ASP A 459 -15.88 -3.36 12.32
N VAL A 460 -14.70 -3.00 12.83
CA VAL A 460 -13.45 -2.93 12.06
C VAL A 460 -13.01 -4.32 11.58
N ASP A 461 -13.15 -5.35 12.40
CA ASP A 461 -12.85 -6.75 12.06
C ASP A 461 -13.77 -7.22 10.92
N LEU A 462 -15.07 -6.89 11.02
CA LEU A 462 -16.04 -7.13 9.96
C LEU A 462 -15.68 -6.38 8.68
N LEU A 463 -15.30 -5.10 8.75
CA LEU A 463 -14.88 -4.28 7.60
C LEU A 463 -13.62 -4.84 6.92
N CYS A 464 -12.65 -5.28 7.71
CA CYS A 464 -11.39 -5.84 7.23
C CYS A 464 -11.50 -7.31 6.80
N ARG A 465 -12.63 -7.97 7.08
CA ARG A 465 -12.94 -9.38 6.74
C ARG A 465 -12.07 -10.40 7.49
N PHE A 466 -11.64 -10.11 8.71
CA PHE A 466 -10.93 -11.09 9.54
C PHE A 466 -11.18 -10.86 11.03
N ASP A 467 -11.17 -11.94 11.81
CA ASP A 467 -11.37 -11.89 13.27
C ASP A 467 -10.03 -11.67 13.99
N SER A 468 -9.84 -10.49 14.58
CA SER A 468 -8.62 -10.10 15.30
C SER A 468 -8.44 -10.85 16.63
N SER A 469 -9.50 -11.51 17.14
CA SER A 469 -9.51 -12.21 18.43
C SER A 469 -9.10 -13.69 18.35
N SER A 470 -8.79 -14.19 17.15
CA SER A 470 -8.26 -15.54 16.91
C SER A 470 -6.95 -15.83 17.69
N SER A 471 -6.29 -14.77 18.16
CA SER A 471 -5.07 -14.78 18.97
C SER A 471 -5.31 -14.86 20.49
N SER A 472 -6.56 -14.84 20.96
CA SER A 472 -6.87 -14.98 22.39
C SER A 472 -6.89 -16.45 22.80
N GLN A 473 -6.08 -16.81 23.80
CA GLN A 473 -6.01 -18.15 24.42
C GLN A 473 -7.33 -18.60 25.10
N TYR A 474 -8.40 -17.80 25.01
CA TYR A 474 -9.65 -17.96 25.77
C TYR A 474 -10.89 -18.26 24.90
N LYS A 475 -10.76 -18.45 23.58
CA LYS A 475 -11.87 -19.01 22.78
C LYS A 475 -11.84 -20.54 22.84
N THR A 476 -13.00 -21.14 23.12
CA THR A 476 -13.23 -22.58 22.97
C THR A 476 -12.75 -23.02 21.58
N PRO A 477 -12.00 -24.12 21.45
CA PRO A 477 -11.49 -24.57 20.16
C PRO A 477 -12.64 -24.69 19.15
N LEU A 478 -12.52 -24.00 18.03
CA LEU A 478 -13.42 -24.20 16.90
C LEU A 478 -13.34 -25.68 16.49
N THR A 479 -14.48 -26.29 16.18
CA THR A 479 -14.47 -27.64 15.60
C THR A 479 -13.76 -27.60 14.24
N LYS A 480 -13.15 -28.71 13.82
CA LYS A 480 -12.41 -28.83 12.54
C LYS A 480 -13.22 -28.29 11.34
N GLN A 481 -14.55 -28.48 11.38
CA GLN A 481 -15.54 -28.02 10.40
C GLN A 481 -15.75 -26.48 10.40
N GLN A 482 -15.61 -25.83 11.55
CA GLN A 482 -15.74 -24.36 11.69
C GLN A 482 -14.50 -23.63 11.19
N THR A 483 -13.31 -24.22 11.32
CA THR A 483 -12.03 -23.65 10.85
C THR A 483 -11.94 -23.64 9.32
N GLU A 484 -12.37 -24.72 8.66
CA GLU A 484 -12.43 -24.86 7.20
C GLU A 484 -13.49 -23.94 6.55
N SER A 485 -14.48 -23.49 7.32
CA SER A 485 -15.61 -22.64 6.84
C SER A 485 -15.42 -21.14 7.08
N THR A 486 -14.31 -20.70 7.67
CA THR A 486 -14.08 -19.29 8.06
C THR A 486 -14.19 -18.31 6.90
N CYS A 487 -13.74 -18.67 5.70
CA CYS A 487 -13.87 -17.83 4.50
C CYS A 487 -15.32 -17.70 4.03
N LEU A 488 -16.10 -18.80 4.07
CA LEU A 488 -17.52 -18.81 3.71
C LEU A 488 -18.37 -18.01 4.70
N ILE A 489 -18.04 -18.10 5.99
CA ILE A 489 -18.65 -17.32 7.08
C ILE A 489 -18.35 -15.83 6.86
N ALA A 490 -17.10 -15.46 6.57
CA ALA A 490 -16.73 -14.08 6.29
C ALA A 490 -17.44 -13.54 5.03
N ASP A 491 -17.54 -14.34 3.96
CA ASP A 491 -18.21 -13.93 2.72
C ASP A 491 -19.72 -13.71 2.93
N SER A 492 -20.36 -14.58 3.72
CA SER A 492 -21.78 -14.42 4.09
C SER A 492 -22.00 -13.16 4.92
N ALA A 493 -21.14 -12.92 5.93
CA ALA A 493 -21.16 -11.69 6.72
C ALA A 493 -21.01 -10.43 5.85
N GLN A 494 -20.15 -10.48 4.81
CA GLN A 494 -19.99 -9.38 3.87
C GLN A 494 -21.24 -9.12 3.02
N VAL A 495 -21.98 -10.16 2.65
CA VAL A 495 -23.24 -10.00 1.91
C VAL A 495 -24.26 -9.27 2.79
N GLU A 496 -24.45 -9.72 4.03
CA GLU A 496 -25.35 -9.05 4.98
C GLU A 496 -24.90 -7.63 5.30
N PHE A 497 -23.61 -7.42 5.53
CA PHE A 497 -23.06 -6.09 5.77
C PHE A 497 -23.31 -5.14 4.60
N LYS A 498 -23.17 -5.60 3.35
CA LYS A 498 -23.54 -4.82 2.16
C LYS A 498 -25.04 -4.51 2.10
N GLN A 499 -25.90 -5.42 2.53
CA GLN A 499 -27.34 -5.17 2.61
C GLN A 499 -27.66 -4.13 3.70
N LEU A 500 -27.00 -4.22 4.86
CA LEU A 500 -27.09 -3.23 5.93
C LEU A 500 -26.67 -1.84 5.45
N ILE A 501 -25.51 -1.71 4.79
CA ILE A 501 -25.07 -0.42 4.21
C ILE A 501 -26.13 0.15 3.26
N ARG A 502 -26.75 -0.68 2.40
CA ARG A 502 -27.82 -0.22 1.50
C ARG A 502 -29.05 0.26 2.26
N ARG A 503 -29.45 -0.43 3.34
CA ARG A 503 -30.57 -0.05 4.21
C ARG A 503 -30.28 1.28 4.91
N ILE A 504 -29.13 1.42 5.56
CA ILE A 504 -28.73 2.65 6.26
C ILE A 504 -28.65 3.83 5.32
N ARG A 505 -28.09 3.66 4.11
CA ARG A 505 -28.08 4.72 3.10
C ARG A 505 -29.49 5.17 2.71
N ARG A 506 -30.46 4.24 2.58
CA ARG A 506 -31.86 4.60 2.29
C ARG A 506 -32.47 5.42 3.43
N LEU A 507 -32.34 4.95 4.67
CA LEU A 507 -32.86 5.63 5.86
C LEU A 507 -32.23 7.02 6.06
N PHE A 508 -30.92 7.15 5.82
CA PHE A 508 -30.25 8.45 5.92
C PHE A 508 -30.89 9.52 5.01
N PHE A 509 -31.23 9.16 3.77
CA PHE A 509 -31.81 10.09 2.80
C PHE A 509 -33.34 10.21 2.88
N GLU A 510 -34.02 9.43 3.73
CA GLU A 510 -35.48 9.37 3.79
C GLU A 510 -36.12 10.71 4.19
N ASP A 511 -35.57 11.36 5.21
CA ASP A 511 -36.08 12.64 5.74
C ASP A 511 -35.63 13.86 4.90
N LEU A 512 -34.86 13.63 3.83
CA LEU A 512 -34.24 14.67 3.00
C LEU A 512 -34.90 14.83 1.61
N ARG A 513 -36.08 14.22 1.40
CA ARG A 513 -36.75 14.09 0.09
C ARG A 513 -37.44 15.36 -0.45
N SER A 514 -37.34 16.51 0.21
CA SER A 514 -38.18 17.71 -0.07
C SER A 514 -37.82 18.53 -1.32
N CYS A 515 -37.20 17.95 -2.34
CA CYS A 515 -36.97 18.64 -3.62
C CYS A 515 -37.68 17.90 -4.76
N ASP A 516 -38.80 18.44 -5.24
CA ASP A 516 -39.74 17.80 -6.19
C ASP A 516 -39.22 17.56 -7.62
N LYS A 517 -37.91 17.65 -7.87
CA LYS A 517 -37.30 17.32 -9.17
C LYS A 517 -36.55 15.99 -9.10
N PHE A 518 -37.23 14.88 -8.81
CA PHE A 518 -36.57 13.58 -8.60
C PHE A 518 -36.83 12.57 -9.71
N ASN A 519 -35.76 12.28 -10.47
CA ASN A 519 -35.64 11.12 -11.33
C ASN A 519 -34.73 10.11 -10.60
N PHE A 520 -35.26 8.93 -10.24
CA PHE A 520 -34.69 7.98 -9.28
C PHE A 520 -33.34 7.34 -9.66
N ARG A 521 -32.75 7.67 -10.83
CA ARG A 521 -31.64 6.91 -11.44
C ARG A 521 -30.32 7.67 -11.65
N ARG A 522 -30.21 8.97 -11.37
CA ARG A 522 -28.92 9.71 -11.48
C ARG A 522 -28.68 10.57 -10.24
N CYS A 523 -27.77 10.09 -9.39
CA CYS A 523 -27.41 10.71 -8.12
C CYS A 523 -26.46 11.91 -8.31
N HIS A 524 -26.90 13.00 -8.94
CA HIS A 524 -26.22 14.31 -8.91
C HIS A 524 -27.28 15.40 -8.75
N SER A 525 -27.77 15.62 -7.53
CA SER A 525 -28.68 16.75 -7.26
C SER A 525 -27.85 18.04 -7.26
N THR A 526 -28.03 18.89 -8.28
CA THR A 526 -27.41 20.23 -8.40
C THR A 526 -27.99 21.27 -7.44
N CYS A 527 -28.93 20.89 -6.57
CA CYS A 527 -29.51 21.78 -5.57
C CYS A 527 -28.56 21.98 -4.38
N THR A 528 -28.07 23.21 -4.23
CA THR A 528 -27.16 23.63 -3.15
C THR A 528 -27.76 23.44 -1.76
N GLN A 529 -29.03 23.81 -1.56
CA GLN A 529 -29.72 23.68 -0.27
C GLN A 529 -29.92 22.22 0.15
N CYS A 530 -30.17 21.31 -0.82
CA CYS A 530 -30.22 19.87 -0.54
C CYS A 530 -28.84 19.32 -0.15
N ASN A 531 -27.75 19.90 -0.67
CA ASN A 531 -26.40 19.45 -0.35
C ASN A 531 -26.00 19.88 1.06
N GLU A 532 -26.28 21.13 1.45
CA GLU A 532 -26.08 21.66 2.81
C GLU A 532 -26.78 20.81 3.87
N ARG A 533 -28.06 20.45 3.65
CA ARG A 533 -28.82 19.57 4.58
C ARG A 533 -28.19 18.18 4.72
N LYS A 534 -27.74 17.59 3.60
CA LYS A 534 -27.05 16.28 3.60
C LYS A 534 -25.74 16.35 4.38
N MET A 535 -24.96 17.41 4.18
CA MET A 535 -23.70 17.67 4.86
C MET A 535 -23.91 17.90 6.36
N ALA A 536 -24.93 18.67 6.75
CA ALA A 536 -25.34 18.88 8.13
C ALA A 536 -25.72 17.57 8.84
N LYS A 537 -26.55 16.74 8.22
CA LYS A 537 -26.94 15.42 8.77
C LYS A 537 -25.74 14.47 8.89
N ALA A 538 -24.83 14.45 7.92
CA ALA A 538 -23.61 13.63 7.97
C ALA A 538 -22.67 14.09 9.09
N SER A 539 -22.51 15.41 9.26
CA SER A 539 -21.73 16.00 10.36
C SER A 539 -22.34 15.70 11.73
N ALA A 540 -23.66 15.82 11.87
CA ALA A 540 -24.38 15.46 13.10
C ALA A 540 -24.16 13.98 13.47
N LEU A 541 -24.18 13.09 12.47
CA LEU A 541 -23.91 11.67 12.66
C LEU A 541 -22.47 11.41 13.12
N TYR A 542 -21.49 12.11 12.53
CA TYR A 542 -20.09 12.07 12.97
C TYR A 542 -19.96 12.50 14.43
N ILE A 543 -20.50 13.65 14.79
CA ILE A 543 -20.44 14.16 16.16
C ILE A 543 -21.07 13.15 17.13
N PHE A 544 -22.29 12.70 16.83
CA PHE A 544 -23.02 11.74 17.66
C PHE A 544 -22.18 10.47 17.93
N CYS A 545 -21.64 9.83 16.90
CA CYS A 545 -20.86 8.59 17.06
C CYS A 545 -19.56 8.78 17.87
N TYR A 546 -18.98 9.98 17.88
CA TYR A 546 -17.71 10.28 18.56
C TYR A 546 -17.92 10.80 19.99
N THR A 547 -19.07 11.40 20.27
CA THR A 547 -19.44 11.87 21.62
C THR A 547 -20.28 10.88 22.41
N ASP A 548 -20.92 9.89 21.76
CA ASP A 548 -21.79 8.94 22.43
C ASP A 548 -21.01 8.11 23.48
N ILE A 549 -21.45 8.22 24.72
CA ILE A 549 -20.94 7.50 25.90
C ILE A 549 -21.95 6.49 26.44
N SER A 550 -23.13 6.38 25.82
CA SER A 550 -24.17 5.42 26.26
C SER A 550 -23.73 3.97 26.14
N HIS A 551 -22.70 3.71 25.35
CA HIS A 551 -22.15 2.38 25.14
C HIS A 551 -20.64 2.36 25.40
N ALA A 552 -20.18 1.36 26.16
CA ALA A 552 -18.74 1.12 26.38
C ALA A 552 -17.97 0.97 25.06
N ARG A 553 -18.62 0.40 24.04
CA ARG A 553 -18.04 0.23 22.70
C ARG A 553 -18.68 1.19 21.70
N ARG A 554 -17.88 2.15 21.22
CA ARG A 554 -18.27 3.06 20.12
C ARG A 554 -18.15 2.36 18.76
N ILE A 555 -19.07 2.68 17.85
CA ILE A 555 -19.09 2.18 16.47
C ILE A 555 -18.77 3.36 15.57
N LEU A 556 -17.48 3.56 15.29
CA LEU A 556 -16.99 4.74 14.57
C LEU A 556 -17.08 4.59 13.04
N SER A 557 -17.44 3.41 12.52
CA SER A 557 -17.58 3.16 11.09
C SER A 557 -18.76 3.86 10.41
N LEU A 558 -19.84 4.14 11.17
CA LEU A 558 -21.11 4.61 10.63
C LEU A 558 -20.99 5.96 9.87
N PRO A 559 -20.38 7.02 10.43
CA PRO A 559 -20.27 8.31 9.73
C PRO A 559 -19.50 8.20 8.40
N TRP A 560 -18.49 7.31 8.36
CA TRP A 560 -17.65 7.11 7.19
C TRP A 560 -18.34 6.38 6.03
N LEU A 561 -19.53 5.80 6.24
CA LEU A 561 -20.40 5.35 5.14
C LEU A 561 -20.87 6.50 4.24
N PHE A 562 -20.80 7.73 4.76
CA PHE A 562 -21.14 9.00 4.14
C PHE A 562 -19.92 9.91 3.94
N ALA A 563 -18.70 9.33 3.87
CA ALA A 563 -17.44 10.04 3.68
C ALA A 563 -17.47 11.15 2.60
N PRO A 564 -18.11 10.98 1.42
CA PRO A 564 -18.20 12.07 0.43
C PRO A 564 -18.83 13.36 0.97
N LEU A 565 -19.86 13.27 1.85
CA LEU A 565 -20.50 14.44 2.44
C LEU A 565 -19.59 15.09 3.49
N LEU A 566 -18.92 14.27 4.31
CA LEU A 566 -17.95 14.75 5.31
C LEU A 566 -16.74 15.44 4.67
N ILE A 567 -16.26 14.91 3.54
CA ILE A 567 -15.20 15.52 2.73
C ILE A 567 -15.62 16.92 2.25
N GLU A 568 -16.84 17.06 1.72
CA GLU A 568 -17.34 18.36 1.28
C GLU A 568 -17.50 19.33 2.46
N THR A 569 -17.99 18.87 3.62
CA THR A 569 -18.04 19.69 4.86
C THR A 569 -16.66 20.20 5.22
N ARG A 570 -15.66 19.30 5.24
CA ARG A 570 -14.27 19.65 5.55
C ARG A 570 -13.71 20.66 4.57
N LYS A 571 -13.89 20.45 3.26
CA LYS A 571 -13.43 21.37 2.21
C LYS A 571 -14.06 22.76 2.36
N LEU A 572 -15.37 22.84 2.64
CA LEU A 572 -16.03 24.11 2.90
C LEU A 572 -15.46 24.79 4.14
N ASN A 573 -15.24 24.06 5.23
CA ASN A 573 -14.69 24.63 6.46
C ASN A 573 -13.22 25.04 6.33
N ILE A 574 -12.41 24.30 5.57
CA ILE A 574 -11.04 24.72 5.21
C ILE A 574 -11.10 26.02 4.40
N LYS A 575 -12.02 26.14 3.43
CA LYS A 575 -12.25 27.39 2.69
C LYS A 575 -12.73 28.55 3.57
N LYS A 576 -13.55 28.28 4.59
CA LYS A 576 -13.98 29.29 5.58
C LYS A 576 -12.80 29.71 6.48
N GLN A 577 -12.00 28.77 6.95
CA GLN A 577 -10.83 29.04 7.81
C GLN A 577 -9.69 29.73 7.05
N THR A 578 -9.42 29.35 5.81
CA THR A 578 -8.41 30.02 4.96
C THR A 578 -8.76 31.48 4.68
N LYS A 579 -10.05 31.85 4.68
CA LYS A 579 -10.50 33.26 4.68
C LYS A 579 -10.34 33.98 6.02
N LEU A 580 -10.06 33.26 7.11
CA LEU A 580 -10.00 33.74 8.51
C LEU A 580 -8.60 33.63 9.14
N LEU A 581 -7.61 33.04 8.46
CA LEU A 581 -6.26 32.86 8.99
C LEU A 581 -5.60 34.22 9.23
N SER A 582 -5.41 34.57 10.51
CA SER A 582 -4.61 35.71 10.87
C SER A 582 -3.12 35.44 10.58
N PRO A 583 -2.33 36.46 10.22
CA PRO A 583 -0.89 36.33 9.95
C PRO A 583 -0.09 35.61 11.06
N ALA A 584 -0.57 35.68 12.31
CA ALA A 584 0.06 35.04 13.47
C ALA A 584 -0.11 33.50 13.50
N ILE A 585 -1.20 32.96 12.95
CA ILE A 585 -1.45 31.51 12.89
C ILE A 585 -0.60 30.88 11.78
N VAL A 586 -0.46 31.58 10.65
CA VAL A 586 0.41 31.16 9.54
C VAL A 586 1.89 31.22 9.97
N ALA A 587 2.31 32.24 10.73
CA ALA A 587 3.64 32.32 11.32
C ALA A 587 3.95 31.13 12.25
N ARG A 588 2.99 30.72 13.11
CA ARG A 588 3.14 29.54 13.98
C ARG A 588 3.14 28.20 13.23
N MET A 589 2.43 28.09 12.11
CA MET A 589 2.46 26.87 11.28
C MET A 589 3.78 26.71 10.51
N LEU A 590 4.42 27.83 10.15
CA LEU A 590 5.74 27.87 9.53
C LEU A 590 6.89 27.64 10.52
N GLU A 591 6.68 27.80 11.83
CA GLU A 591 7.60 27.35 12.89
C GLU A 591 7.63 25.81 13.05
N ILE A 592 6.58 25.10 12.62
CA ILE A 592 6.40 23.64 12.84
C ILE A 592 6.91 22.79 11.67
N GLN A 593 6.91 23.33 10.45
CA GLN A 593 7.38 22.65 9.22
C GLN A 593 8.91 22.45 9.06
N PRO A 594 9.82 23.23 9.69
CA PRO A 594 11.26 23.01 9.55
C PRO A 594 11.67 21.60 10.01
N TYR A 595 11.02 21.05 11.03
CA TYR A 595 11.35 19.73 11.60
C TYR A 595 11.23 18.57 10.60
N ARG A 596 10.37 18.69 9.57
CA ARG A 596 10.20 17.64 8.54
C ARG A 596 11.31 17.67 7.47
N LEU A 597 11.78 18.86 7.10
CA LEU A 597 12.94 19.06 6.22
C LEU A 597 14.27 18.85 6.96
N ILE A 598 14.32 19.23 8.24
CA ILE A 598 15.42 18.97 9.17
C ILE A 598 15.58 17.47 9.40
N GLY A 599 14.49 16.69 9.49
CA GLY A 599 14.56 15.23 9.64
C GLY A 599 15.25 14.53 8.47
N GLN A 600 14.96 14.91 7.23
CA GLN A 600 15.61 14.34 6.03
C GLN A 600 17.06 14.83 5.86
N SER A 601 17.33 16.08 6.24
CA SER A 601 18.68 16.66 6.20
C SER A 601 19.57 16.12 7.32
N LEU A 602 19.03 15.89 8.52
CA LEU A 602 19.69 15.18 9.62
C LEU A 602 19.93 13.72 9.27
N GLN A 603 19.00 13.05 8.58
CA GLN A 603 19.20 11.67 8.16
C GLN A 603 20.37 11.55 7.17
N HIS A 604 20.48 12.47 6.21
CA HIS A 604 21.64 12.56 5.32
C HIS A 604 22.94 13.00 6.03
N ALA A 605 22.85 13.91 7.00
CA ALA A 605 24.00 14.33 7.80
C ALA A 605 24.49 13.21 8.76
N VAL A 606 23.58 12.41 9.32
CA VAL A 606 23.87 11.25 10.16
C VAL A 606 24.47 10.13 9.31
N GLN A 607 23.97 9.90 8.10
CA GLN A 607 24.57 8.96 7.14
C GLN A 607 26.02 9.38 6.80
N PHE A 608 26.24 10.66 6.53
CA PHE A 608 27.57 11.24 6.27
C PHE A 608 28.51 11.19 7.50
N LEU A 609 27.98 11.37 8.71
CA LEU A 609 28.74 11.27 9.96
C LEU A 609 29.10 9.82 10.32
N PHE A 610 28.23 8.85 10.03
CA PHE A 610 28.51 7.41 10.12
C PHE A 610 29.61 6.99 9.14
N ASP A 611 29.61 7.57 7.94
CA ASP A 611 30.64 7.31 6.93
C ASP A 611 32.00 7.96 7.28
N THR A 612 32.03 8.95 8.18
CA THR A 612 33.24 9.76 8.48
C THR A 612 33.79 9.63 9.91
N ASN A 613 33.17 8.82 10.77
CA ASN A 613 33.68 8.33 12.06
C ASN A 613 34.16 9.41 13.05
N LYS A 614 33.44 10.53 13.19
CA LYS A 614 33.77 11.61 14.15
C LYS A 614 32.64 11.89 15.14
N SER A 615 32.97 11.96 16.42
CA SER A 615 32.06 12.26 17.54
C SER A 615 32.30 13.67 18.10
N LEU A 616 31.24 14.39 18.52
CA LEU A 616 31.35 15.72 19.15
C LEU A 616 30.19 16.05 20.12
N TYR A 617 30.53 16.77 21.20
CA TYR A 617 29.69 17.23 22.33
C TYR A 617 29.43 18.75 22.27
N PHE A 618 28.39 19.26 22.97
CA PHE A 618 27.97 20.68 22.97
C PHE A 618 28.06 21.38 24.35
N HIS A 619 28.35 22.69 24.36
CA HIS A 619 28.06 23.62 25.47
C HIS A 619 27.88 25.08 24.99
N HIS A 620 27.13 25.89 25.76
CA HIS A 620 26.60 27.23 25.40
C HIS A 620 26.62 28.20 26.61
N THR A 621 26.83 29.52 26.41
CA THR A 621 26.37 30.63 27.30
C THR A 621 26.46 32.04 26.64
N TYR A 622 25.73 33.03 27.21
CA TYR A 622 25.37 34.39 26.70
C TYR A 622 25.79 35.55 27.65
N SER A 623 25.81 36.80 27.13
CA SER A 623 25.38 38.15 27.67
C SER A 623 26.28 39.29 27.11
N SER A 624 26.02 40.61 27.11
CA SER A 624 24.85 41.55 27.06
C SER A 624 25.40 43.02 26.97
N GLU A 625 24.61 43.96 26.42
CA GLU A 625 24.63 45.46 26.59
C GLU A 625 25.40 46.43 25.62
N THR A 626 24.79 47.60 25.36
CA THR A 626 24.86 48.56 24.20
C THR A 626 25.32 50.01 24.59
N PRO A 627 25.25 51.08 23.75
CA PRO A 627 25.98 51.45 22.50
C PRO A 627 26.51 52.93 22.48
N THR A 628 27.27 53.37 21.47
CA THR A 628 27.20 54.77 20.91
C THR A 628 27.96 54.92 19.57
N ILE A 629 27.41 55.78 18.69
CA ILE A 629 27.57 56.00 17.22
C ILE A 629 29.01 56.23 16.70
N ILE A 630 29.43 55.61 15.56
CA ILE A 630 30.26 56.23 14.46
C ILE A 630 30.08 55.50 13.08
N THR A 631 30.07 56.34 12.03
CA THR A 631 30.12 56.24 10.55
C THR A 631 31.12 55.27 9.88
N ILE A 632 30.82 54.71 8.69
CA ILE A 632 31.72 53.83 7.90
C ILE A 632 31.86 54.25 6.43
N SER A 633 33.08 54.16 5.90
CA SER A 633 33.51 54.34 4.50
C SER A 633 34.05 53.00 3.96
N LEU A 634 33.67 52.60 2.74
CA LEU A 634 34.06 51.32 2.12
C LEU A 634 35.16 51.48 1.04
N ARG A 635 36.15 50.57 1.03
CA ARG A 635 37.16 50.41 -0.05
C ARG A 635 37.05 49.01 -0.70
N PRO A 636 37.45 48.83 -1.98
CA PRO A 636 36.95 47.77 -2.86
C PRO A 636 37.93 46.62 -3.15
N THR A 637 37.41 45.42 -3.45
CA THR A 637 38.21 44.34 -4.03
C THR A 637 38.32 44.46 -5.57
N LEU A 638 39.56 44.36 -6.09
CA LEU A 638 39.93 44.70 -7.47
C LEU A 638 39.23 43.84 -8.55
N THR A 639 38.82 42.63 -8.20
CA THR A 639 38.35 41.60 -9.13
C THR A 639 36.90 41.81 -9.52
N ALA A 640 36.02 42.06 -8.55
CA ALA A 640 34.62 42.38 -8.80
C ALA A 640 34.51 43.72 -9.55
N LYS A 641 35.38 44.70 -9.22
CA LYS A 641 35.44 45.98 -9.92
C LYS A 641 35.89 45.81 -11.38
N ARG A 642 36.82 44.88 -11.66
CA ARG A 642 37.23 44.53 -13.03
C ARG A 642 36.10 43.89 -13.84
N LEU A 643 35.31 43.01 -13.24
CA LEU A 643 34.16 42.39 -13.90
C LEU A 643 33.06 43.42 -14.20
N LEU A 644 32.82 44.36 -13.28
CA LEU A 644 31.92 45.49 -13.48
C LEU A 644 32.42 46.44 -14.58
N LEU A 645 33.70 46.80 -14.56
CA LEU A 645 34.31 47.69 -15.57
C LEU A 645 34.34 47.06 -16.97
N LYS A 646 34.42 45.73 -17.06
CA LYS A 646 34.24 44.97 -18.31
C LYS A 646 32.77 44.79 -18.70
N ARG A 647 31.82 45.35 -17.94
CA ARG A 647 30.36 45.20 -18.08
C ARG A 647 29.86 43.75 -18.08
N GLN A 648 30.63 42.85 -17.46
CA GLN A 648 30.27 41.42 -17.37
C GLN A 648 29.32 41.12 -16.20
N ILE A 649 29.22 42.04 -15.25
CA ILE A 649 28.25 42.03 -14.15
C ILE A 649 27.66 43.44 -14.01
N SER A 650 26.43 43.59 -13.55
CA SER A 650 25.81 44.90 -13.33
C SER A 650 26.33 45.58 -12.05
N LEU A 651 26.12 46.89 -11.89
CA LEU A 651 26.51 47.63 -10.68
C LEU A 651 25.80 47.09 -9.43
N ILE A 652 24.57 46.61 -9.59
CA ILE A 652 23.77 46.00 -8.52
C ILE A 652 24.32 44.61 -8.16
N ASP A 653 24.71 43.80 -9.15
CA ASP A 653 25.37 42.51 -8.90
C ASP A 653 26.71 42.72 -8.19
N TYR A 654 27.48 43.74 -8.60
CA TYR A 654 28.72 44.11 -7.93
C TYR A 654 28.48 44.51 -6.46
N LEU A 655 27.42 45.28 -6.17
CA LEU A 655 27.06 45.69 -4.81
C LEU A 655 26.61 44.50 -3.95
N ILE A 656 25.82 43.58 -4.50
CA ILE A 656 25.38 42.35 -3.80
C ILE A 656 26.57 41.42 -3.55
N ILE A 657 27.45 41.26 -4.54
CA ILE A 657 28.67 40.45 -4.41
C ILE A 657 29.61 41.08 -3.38
N GLU A 658 29.80 42.40 -3.36
CA GLU A 658 30.61 43.06 -2.32
C GLU A 658 29.97 42.90 -0.93
N VAL A 659 28.63 43.01 -0.80
CA VAL A 659 27.94 42.79 0.49
C VAL A 659 28.09 41.35 0.98
N LEU A 660 27.90 40.37 0.09
CA LEU A 660 28.08 38.96 0.41
C LEU A 660 29.55 38.63 0.68
N HIS A 661 30.48 39.17 -0.09
CA HIS A 661 31.92 38.98 0.10
C HIS A 661 32.37 39.58 1.43
N TYR A 662 31.92 40.79 1.77
CA TYR A 662 32.26 41.44 3.04
C TYR A 662 31.72 40.63 4.23
N TYR A 663 30.48 40.11 4.16
CA TYR A 663 29.89 39.32 5.24
C TYR A 663 30.50 37.92 5.38
N VAL A 664 30.81 37.27 4.27
CA VAL A 664 31.42 35.93 4.25
C VAL A 664 32.90 36.01 4.65
N TYR A 665 33.64 37.01 4.16
CA TYR A 665 35.06 37.19 4.46
C TYR A 665 35.31 37.57 5.93
N ASP A 666 34.52 38.47 6.51
CA ASP A 666 34.67 38.90 7.92
C ASP A 666 34.27 37.79 8.91
N SER A 667 33.34 36.91 8.49
CA SER A 667 32.95 35.71 9.23
C SER A 667 34.03 34.61 9.22
N LEU A 668 34.84 34.55 8.15
CA LEU A 668 35.94 33.60 7.97
C LEU A 668 37.26 34.05 8.63
N SER A 669 37.50 35.35 8.84
CA SER A 669 38.79 35.87 9.36
C SER A 669 38.94 35.92 10.89
N LYS A 670 38.00 35.35 11.67
CA LYS A 670 38.04 35.15 13.14
C LYS A 670 38.28 36.38 14.04
N THR A 671 38.36 37.59 13.52
CA THR A 671 38.37 38.81 14.35
C THR A 671 37.00 39.46 14.29
N ARG A 672 36.14 39.16 15.27
CA ARG A 672 34.86 39.88 15.44
C ARG A 672 35.13 41.39 15.53
N SER A 673 34.81 42.14 14.48
CA SER A 673 34.74 43.59 14.54
C SER A 673 33.44 44.01 15.24
N PRO A 674 33.45 44.96 16.19
CA PRO A 674 32.26 45.37 16.95
C PRO A 674 31.22 46.16 16.12
N ILE A 675 31.32 46.12 14.79
CA ILE A 675 30.53 46.92 13.85
C ILE A 675 29.21 46.25 13.41
N THR A 676 29.00 44.95 13.62
CA THR A 676 27.82 44.24 13.08
C THR A 676 26.63 44.13 14.03
N SER A 677 26.30 45.18 14.78
CA SER A 677 25.00 45.27 15.49
C SER A 677 23.94 46.07 14.71
N SER A 678 24.24 46.59 13.52
CA SER A 678 23.21 47.14 12.65
C SER A 678 23.34 46.62 11.22
N LYS A 679 22.28 45.95 10.78
CA LYS A 679 21.89 45.70 9.39
C LYS A 679 22.25 46.94 8.54
N PRO A 680 22.74 46.81 7.28
CA PRO A 680 22.95 47.99 6.45
C PRO A 680 21.63 48.77 6.41
N ALA A 681 21.67 50.03 6.85
CA ALA A 681 20.50 50.90 6.94
C ALA A 681 20.06 51.39 5.55
N LEU A 682 19.79 50.44 4.65
CA LEU A 682 18.87 50.66 3.56
C LEU A 682 17.49 50.54 4.17
N VAL A 683 16.65 51.53 3.92
CA VAL A 683 15.23 51.49 4.31
C VAL A 683 14.66 50.19 3.75
N ASP A 684 13.83 49.47 4.53
CA ASP A 684 13.30 48.14 4.13
C ASP A 684 12.64 48.17 2.73
N SER A 685 12.13 49.33 2.29
CA SER A 685 11.61 49.56 0.94
C SER A 685 12.69 49.51 -0.15
N VAL A 686 13.90 49.97 0.13
CA VAL A 686 15.05 49.90 -0.79
C VAL A 686 15.60 48.48 -0.85
N TRP A 687 15.61 47.76 0.28
CA TRP A 687 15.91 46.34 0.30
C TRP A 687 14.90 45.53 -0.52
N GLN A 688 13.61 45.80 -0.35
CA GLN A 688 12.57 45.20 -1.16
C GLN A 688 12.74 45.56 -2.64
N HIS A 689 13.05 46.81 -2.95
CA HIS A 689 13.23 47.22 -4.34
C HIS A 689 14.41 46.51 -5.00
N ILE A 690 15.58 46.42 -4.33
CA ILE A 690 16.76 45.71 -4.86
C ILE A 690 16.47 44.21 -5.05
N LEU A 691 15.79 43.58 -4.09
CA LEU A 691 15.41 42.16 -4.17
C LEU A 691 14.36 41.91 -5.26
N THR A 692 13.31 42.73 -5.34
CA THR A 692 12.29 42.65 -6.38
C THR A 692 12.91 42.85 -7.78
N TYR A 693 13.85 43.78 -7.91
CA TYR A 693 14.51 44.07 -9.18
C TYR A 693 15.50 42.96 -9.61
N PHE A 694 16.24 42.39 -8.66
CA PHE A 694 17.09 41.20 -8.87
C PHE A 694 16.26 39.98 -9.31
N ILE A 695 15.06 39.82 -8.77
CA ILE A 695 14.17 38.71 -9.09
C ILE A 695 13.49 38.90 -10.47
N LEU A 696 13.16 40.15 -10.85
CA LEU A 696 12.44 40.47 -12.08
C LEU A 696 13.34 40.70 -13.31
N ASN A 697 14.63 40.99 -13.11
CA ASN A 697 15.66 41.07 -14.17
C ASN A 697 15.36 42.06 -15.32
N GLU A 698 14.71 43.19 -15.05
CA GLU A 698 14.50 44.28 -16.03
C GLU A 698 15.44 45.48 -15.76
N CYS A 699 15.83 46.22 -16.80
CA CYS A 699 16.67 47.42 -16.68
C CYS A 699 15.87 48.71 -16.97
N SER A 700 15.81 49.65 -16.03
CA SER A 700 15.40 51.04 -16.20
C SER A 700 16.11 51.93 -15.15
N PRO A 701 16.44 53.20 -15.46
CA PRO A 701 17.55 53.90 -14.82
C PRO A 701 17.18 54.40 -13.43
N LEU A 702 17.98 54.02 -12.42
CA LEU A 702 17.93 54.65 -11.11
C LEU A 702 18.34 56.12 -11.25
N ALA A 703 17.39 57.03 -11.08
CA ALA A 703 17.68 58.44 -10.93
C ALA A 703 18.41 58.64 -9.59
N LEU A 704 19.66 59.09 -9.68
CA LEU A 704 20.44 59.50 -8.52
C LEU A 704 19.84 60.81 -7.99
N LEU A 705 19.11 60.79 -6.87
CA LEU A 705 18.77 62.02 -6.15
C LEU A 705 19.80 62.23 -5.04
N THR A 706 20.87 62.93 -5.43
CA THR A 706 21.69 63.67 -4.49
C THR A 706 20.85 64.79 -3.84
N THR A 707 21.02 64.93 -2.53
CA THR A 707 20.77 66.11 -1.70
C THR A 707 19.32 66.50 -1.36
N THR A 708 19.08 66.48 -0.04
CA THR A 708 18.36 67.50 0.75
C THR A 708 17.09 68.08 0.13
N THR A 709 15.92 67.57 0.49
CA THR A 709 14.76 68.38 0.91
C THR A 709 13.59 67.50 1.33
N THR A 710 12.97 67.91 2.43
CA THR A 710 11.72 67.40 2.99
C THR A 710 10.57 67.59 2.00
N THR A 711 10.11 66.55 1.33
CA THR A 711 8.77 66.52 0.73
C THR A 711 8.10 65.17 0.96
N THR A 712 6.80 65.24 1.22
CA THR A 712 5.95 64.25 1.90
C THR A 712 5.68 62.98 1.08
N ASN A 713 5.75 61.84 1.77
CA ASN A 713 5.56 60.44 1.33
C ASN A 713 4.31 60.08 0.49
N SER A 714 3.42 61.01 0.15
CA SER A 714 2.13 60.68 -0.49
C SER A 714 2.23 60.41 -2.00
N SER A 715 3.19 60.99 -2.71
CA SER A 715 3.37 60.79 -4.17
C SER A 715 4.14 59.51 -4.53
N LEU A 716 4.94 58.96 -3.61
CA LEU A 716 5.68 57.71 -3.83
C LEU A 716 4.77 56.48 -3.70
N LEU A 717 3.82 56.53 -2.77
CA LEU A 717 2.84 55.45 -2.53
C LEU A 717 1.81 55.31 -3.66
N SER A 718 1.52 56.39 -4.40
CA SER A 718 0.66 56.30 -5.58
C SER A 718 1.35 55.66 -6.77
N LEU A 719 2.69 55.77 -6.89
CA LEU A 719 3.44 55.14 -7.97
C LEU A 719 3.63 53.62 -7.78
N ILE A 720 3.60 53.15 -6.52
CA ILE A 720 3.77 51.72 -6.16
C ILE A 720 2.49 50.90 -6.37
N LYS A 721 1.31 51.56 -6.42
CA LYS A 721 0.02 50.87 -6.57
C LYS A 721 -0.21 50.25 -7.95
N ASP A 722 0.62 50.55 -8.95
CA ASP A 722 0.38 50.14 -10.34
C ASP A 722 1.24 48.96 -10.83
N PHE A 723 1.96 48.24 -9.97
CA PHE A 723 2.72 47.04 -10.39
C PHE A 723 2.12 45.75 -9.82
N ASN A 724 1.54 44.96 -10.73
CA ASN A 724 0.78 43.73 -10.48
C ASN A 724 1.64 42.45 -10.60
N PHE A 725 1.37 41.52 -9.66
CA PHE A 725 1.44 40.05 -9.66
C PHE A 725 2.65 39.27 -10.24
N TRP A 726 3.12 38.30 -9.46
CA TRP A 726 3.91 37.16 -9.95
C TRP A 726 2.98 36.08 -10.50
N SER A 727 3.38 35.40 -11.57
CA SER A 727 2.75 34.14 -11.97
C SER A 727 3.30 32.95 -11.17
N ASP A 728 2.50 31.89 -10.99
CA ASP A 728 2.90 30.64 -10.33
C ASP A 728 4.21 30.05 -10.89
N GLU A 729 4.42 30.24 -12.20
CA GLU A 729 5.61 29.80 -12.92
C GLU A 729 6.87 30.60 -12.51
N GLN A 730 6.74 31.91 -12.32
CA GLN A 730 7.85 32.77 -11.85
C GLN A 730 8.20 32.50 -10.38
N ALA A 731 7.20 32.20 -9.54
CA ALA A 731 7.41 31.80 -8.15
C ALA A 731 8.14 30.46 -8.05
N TYR A 732 7.73 29.47 -8.85
CA TYR A 732 8.35 28.16 -8.93
C TYR A 732 9.80 28.23 -9.44
N ILE A 733 10.07 28.98 -10.51
CA ILE A 733 11.43 29.16 -11.06
C ILE A 733 12.35 29.85 -10.05
N THR A 734 11.83 30.83 -9.30
CA THR A 734 12.61 31.57 -8.28
C THR A 734 12.94 30.66 -7.09
N LEU A 735 12.00 29.84 -6.64
CA LEU A 735 12.22 28.84 -5.59
C LEU A 735 13.28 27.80 -6.01
N GLN A 736 13.22 27.33 -7.26
CA GLN A 736 14.20 26.42 -7.82
C GLN A 736 15.60 27.04 -7.91
N ARG A 737 15.72 28.33 -8.21
CA ARG A 737 17.01 29.05 -8.22
C ARG A 737 17.60 29.22 -6.82
N PHE A 738 16.78 29.52 -5.81
CA PHE A 738 17.22 29.56 -4.42
C PHE A 738 17.71 28.20 -3.91
N ILE A 739 17.00 27.12 -4.26
CA ILE A 739 17.43 25.75 -3.95
C ILE A 739 18.75 25.43 -4.64
N LYS A 740 18.93 25.85 -5.91
CA LYS A 740 20.15 25.60 -6.67
C LYS A 740 21.36 26.39 -6.14
N ILE A 741 21.16 27.62 -5.70
CA ILE A 741 22.21 28.44 -5.08
C ILE A 741 22.59 27.88 -3.70
N SER A 742 21.60 27.47 -2.89
CA SER A 742 21.84 26.78 -1.61
C SER A 742 22.62 25.47 -1.79
N ALA A 743 22.28 24.67 -2.81
CA ALA A 743 23.01 23.46 -3.17
C ALA A 743 24.41 23.74 -3.76
N GLN A 744 24.63 24.88 -4.40
CA GLN A 744 25.96 25.30 -4.88
C GLN A 744 26.85 25.78 -3.73
N CYS A 745 26.30 26.48 -2.74
CA CYS A 745 27.00 26.82 -1.51
C CYS A 745 27.43 25.56 -0.73
N ALA A 746 26.58 24.51 -0.72
CA ALA A 746 26.87 23.19 -0.10
C ALA A 746 28.13 22.53 -0.63
N ASN A 747 28.53 22.85 -1.86
CA ASN A 747 29.68 22.24 -2.51
C ASN A 747 31.01 22.98 -2.29
N HIS A 748 31.06 24.13 -1.59
CA HIS A 748 32.24 25.01 -1.59
C HIS A 748 32.83 25.48 -0.23
N GLY A 749 32.43 24.95 0.94
CA GLY A 749 33.18 25.27 2.18
C GLY A 749 32.57 24.86 3.52
N PRO A 750 33.36 24.84 4.63
CA PRO A 750 33.46 23.65 5.48
C PRO A 750 32.96 23.74 6.94
N GLU A 751 32.17 24.72 7.38
CA GLU A 751 31.60 24.72 8.74
C GLU A 751 30.06 24.75 8.83
N PRO A 752 29.43 23.88 9.65
CA PRO A 752 27.96 23.76 9.74
C PRO A 752 27.23 24.99 10.30
N THR A 753 27.90 25.87 11.04
CA THR A 753 27.30 27.09 11.62
C THR A 753 26.95 28.14 10.57
N ASP A 754 27.63 28.12 9.42
CA ASP A 754 27.41 29.08 8.34
C ASP A 754 26.09 28.81 7.58
N TYR A 755 25.62 27.55 7.58
CA TYR A 755 24.32 27.14 7.03
C TYR A 755 23.15 27.62 7.87
N ALA A 756 23.32 27.71 9.19
CA ALA A 756 22.26 28.16 10.08
C ALA A 756 21.91 29.63 9.83
N HIS A 757 22.93 30.48 9.62
CA HIS A 757 22.71 31.91 9.38
C HIS A 757 22.21 32.23 7.98
N ALA A 758 22.67 31.50 6.94
CA ALA A 758 22.11 31.62 5.60
C ALA A 758 20.62 31.20 5.58
N ASN A 759 20.26 30.14 6.31
CA ASN A 759 18.88 29.71 6.48
C ASN A 759 18.04 30.71 7.28
N GLU A 760 18.56 31.28 8.36
CA GLU A 760 17.86 32.34 9.12
C GLU A 760 17.56 33.55 8.26
N TYR A 761 18.50 33.97 7.39
CA TYR A 761 18.27 35.09 6.49
C TYR A 761 17.27 34.75 5.38
N LEU A 762 17.34 33.53 4.81
CA LEU A 762 16.37 33.04 3.83
C LEU A 762 14.96 32.97 4.42
N ILE A 763 14.85 32.48 5.66
CA ILE A 763 13.60 32.42 6.42
C ILE A 763 13.09 33.84 6.70
N SER A 764 13.96 34.78 7.06
CA SER A 764 13.56 36.18 7.31
C SER A 764 13.08 36.89 6.04
N VAL A 765 13.72 36.62 4.89
CA VAL A 765 13.28 37.12 3.57
C VAL A 765 11.92 36.52 3.19
N LEU A 766 11.75 35.20 3.33
CA LEU A 766 10.48 34.51 3.06
C LEU A 766 9.34 34.98 3.99
N GLN A 767 9.64 35.23 5.26
CA GLN A 767 8.70 35.81 6.24
C GLN A 767 8.32 37.26 5.88
N LYS A 768 9.25 38.07 5.37
CA LYS A 768 8.99 39.45 4.94
C LYS A 768 8.19 39.50 3.62
N MET A 769 8.42 38.55 2.71
CA MET A 769 7.61 38.35 1.50
C MET A 769 6.17 37.91 1.84
N ALA A 770 6.01 37.03 2.84
CA ALA A 770 4.69 36.60 3.30
C ALA A 770 3.89 37.71 4.02
N THR A 771 4.57 38.59 4.77
CA THR A 771 3.94 39.67 5.55
C THR A 771 3.54 40.89 4.72
N THR A 772 4.04 41.03 3.49
CA THR A 772 3.64 42.13 2.58
C THR A 772 2.40 41.82 1.74
N GLY A 773 1.75 40.67 1.93
CA GLY A 773 0.37 40.43 1.51
C GLY A 773 0.13 40.05 0.04
N PHE A 774 1.18 39.87 -0.77
CA PHE A 774 1.03 39.70 -2.23
C PHE A 774 1.19 38.28 -2.76
N LEU A 775 1.34 37.25 -1.91
CA LEU A 775 1.57 35.86 -2.34
C LEU A 775 0.28 35.02 -2.52
N PHE A 776 -0.91 35.54 -2.20
CA PHE A 776 -2.14 34.74 -2.21
C PHE A 776 -3.37 35.47 -2.76
N SER A 777 -3.23 36.11 -3.93
CA SER A 777 -4.37 36.43 -4.78
C SER A 777 -4.14 35.91 -6.19
N ILE A 778 -4.55 34.68 -6.46
CA ILE A 778 -5.74 34.29 -7.24
C ILE A 778 -6.01 32.81 -6.99
#